data_AF-A0ABD6IZJ2-F1
#
_entry.id   AF-A0ABD6IZJ2-F1
#
_cell.length_a   1.000
_cell.length_b   1.000
_cell.length_c   1.000
_cell.angle_alpha   90.00
_cell.angle_beta   90.00
_cell.angle_gamma   90.00
#
_symmetry.space_group_name_H-M   'P 1'
#
loop_
_entity.id
_entity.type
_entity.pdbx_description
1 polymer ?
#
loop_
_entity_poly.entity_id
_entity_poly.type
_entity_poly.pdbx_seq_one_letter_code
_entity_poly.pdbx_strand_id
1 'polypeptide(L)'
;LPTYAFQHERYWVEAPESAADTATDPVDAEFWDTVEREDLQALADTLDIGAGDTFGDVLPRLSSWRRQRKEQSTVDGWRYGITWKAITDPAPQSPDRSGVWLVPVGAGHRGDDWITACLRGLTERGLTTLPVPVEPSTDRAELTARLARAAGDATVAGVLSLLALDGEAAPAAPGLTAGVALSVLLVQALGDAGIDAPLWCVTRNAMGVSPAETVTDPHQSQVWGLGRVAALEHARRWGGLVDLPGTVDDRIAGRLLAVLAQSAEDQVAIRERGVFVRRLSRLPATRSDRSWSPRGTVLITGGTGALGGHVARWLAGAGAEHLVLTGRRGLDAPGAAELQAELQESGVRVTVAACDVADRAALAALLAEHPVDAVVHAAGTAEAGMLAETNLGDFAATVAPKALGALHLHELLGERELDAFVLFSSISGVWGGGGQAAYSAANAFLDGLAQYRRARGLTATAIAWGPWAEGGMVADAGDEERLRRRGLTALRPERAVSALHGALSGADGTVTVADVDWARFVVPFTVGRPSALLGDLPEVRDALADRRPAGQSAEPSALREKLATLSEDERRRLLVDTVCAHAAAVLGHSGATAVEPDLAFRDLGFDSLTAVELRNLLTADTGLTLPATLVFDHPTPEAIARHLDGELTGGTSPDEVSVFGELDRLEAVIGTAATAEETVRSGVRRRLQELLAQMNSAGEQHTGSADAQRQLEDATVDDIFDLIDQDLENS
;
A
#
# COMPACT_ATOMS: atom_id res chain seq x y z
N LEU A 1 25.19 -23.32 -47.04
CA LEU A 1 24.23 -22.85 -46.02
C LEU A 1 22.92 -22.58 -46.73
N PRO A 2 21.82 -23.30 -46.44
CA PRO A 2 20.53 -22.94 -47.01
C PRO A 2 19.98 -21.71 -46.28
N THR A 3 19.46 -20.78 -47.06
CA THR A 3 18.90 -19.48 -46.68
C THR A 3 17.39 -19.59 -46.45
N TYR A 4 16.96 -20.00 -45.27
CA TYR A 4 15.58 -19.81 -44.80
C TYR A 4 15.56 -19.44 -43.32
N ALA A 5 14.70 -18.49 -42.96
CA ALA A 5 14.56 -17.91 -41.64
C ALA A 5 13.97 -18.94 -40.66
N PHE A 6 14.62 -19.12 -39.51
CA PHE A 6 14.10 -19.93 -38.42
C PHE A 6 12.82 -19.26 -37.86
N GLN A 7 11.66 -19.90 -38.06
CA GLN A 7 10.50 -19.67 -37.21
C GLN A 7 10.80 -20.31 -35.85
N HIS A 8 10.82 -19.50 -34.79
CA HIS A 8 10.92 -20.00 -33.42
C HIS A 8 9.57 -20.57 -32.98
N GLU A 9 9.20 -21.74 -33.50
CA GLU A 9 8.08 -22.51 -32.96
C GLU A 9 8.58 -23.52 -31.93
N ARG A 10 7.91 -23.55 -30.78
CA ARG A 10 8.16 -24.52 -29.71
C ARG A 10 7.60 -25.87 -30.16
N TYR A 11 8.48 -26.85 -30.33
CA TYR A 11 8.12 -28.22 -30.73
C TYR A 11 7.97 -29.21 -29.56
N TRP A 12 7.91 -28.72 -28.32
CA TRP A 12 7.61 -29.59 -27.17
C TRP A 12 6.10 -29.77 -27.05
N VAL A 13 5.68 -31.02 -26.85
CA VAL A 13 4.27 -31.36 -26.57
C VAL A 13 3.88 -30.67 -25.27
N GLU A 14 3.10 -29.61 -25.36
CA GLU A 14 2.35 -29.10 -24.21
C GLU A 14 1.38 -30.21 -23.81
N ALA A 15 1.50 -30.69 -22.57
CA ALA A 15 0.50 -31.59 -22.02
C ALA A 15 -0.86 -30.87 -22.14
N PRO A 16 -1.92 -31.54 -22.62
CA PRO A 16 -3.22 -30.92 -22.65
C PRO A 16 -3.57 -30.45 -21.23
N GLU A 17 -3.75 -29.14 -21.07
CA GLU A 17 -4.43 -28.60 -19.91
C GLU A 17 -5.74 -29.36 -19.79
N SER A 18 -5.93 -30.08 -18.68
CA SER A 18 -7.15 -30.83 -18.47
C SER A 18 -8.29 -29.84 -18.55
N ALA A 19 -9.09 -29.95 -19.61
CA ALA A 19 -10.39 -29.31 -19.69
C ALA A 19 -11.08 -29.55 -18.35
N ALA A 20 -11.65 -28.48 -17.79
CA ALA A 20 -12.45 -28.52 -16.58
C ALA A 20 -13.69 -29.41 -16.80
N ASP A 21 -13.49 -30.72 -16.80
CA ASP A 21 -14.52 -31.67 -16.42
C ASP A 21 -14.92 -31.30 -15.00
N THR A 22 -16.22 -31.11 -14.79
CA THR A 22 -16.89 -30.84 -13.51
C THR A 22 -16.02 -31.29 -12.35
N ALA A 23 -15.37 -30.34 -11.66
CA ALA A 23 -14.34 -30.61 -10.68
C ALA A 23 -14.90 -31.49 -9.56
N THR A 24 -14.80 -32.81 -9.73
CA THR A 24 -14.92 -33.76 -8.65
C THR A 24 -13.78 -33.41 -7.71
N ASP A 25 -14.10 -33.06 -6.46
CA ASP A 25 -13.08 -32.75 -5.46
C ASP A 25 -12.04 -33.89 -5.51
N PRO A 26 -10.75 -33.62 -5.80
CA PRO A 26 -9.74 -34.67 -5.96
C PRO A 26 -9.63 -35.55 -4.71
N VAL A 27 -10.11 -35.09 -3.55
CA VAL A 27 -10.22 -35.86 -2.31
C VAL A 27 -11.46 -36.75 -2.27
N ASP A 28 -12.60 -36.31 -2.82
CA ASP A 28 -13.75 -37.21 -3.03
C ASP A 28 -13.33 -38.34 -4.01
N ALA A 29 -12.50 -38.05 -5.01
CA ALA A 29 -11.94 -39.08 -5.89
C ALA A 29 -11.00 -40.07 -5.18
N GLU A 30 -10.14 -39.61 -4.25
CA GLU A 30 -9.26 -40.47 -3.44
C GLU A 30 -10.06 -41.39 -2.49
N PHE A 31 -11.12 -40.87 -1.88
CA PHE A 31 -12.03 -41.67 -1.06
C PHE A 31 -12.76 -42.73 -1.89
N TRP A 32 -13.31 -42.34 -3.04
CA TRP A 32 -13.99 -43.30 -3.91
C TRP A 32 -13.02 -44.31 -4.54
N ASP A 33 -11.77 -43.96 -4.85
CA ASP A 33 -10.73 -44.93 -5.26
C ASP A 33 -10.47 -45.95 -4.14
N THR A 34 -10.39 -45.50 -2.89
CA THR A 34 -10.22 -46.39 -1.72
C THR A 34 -11.40 -47.35 -1.57
N VAL A 35 -12.63 -46.86 -1.76
CA VAL A 35 -13.86 -47.67 -1.73
C VAL A 35 -13.92 -48.64 -2.92
N GLU A 36 -13.59 -48.20 -4.13
CA GLU A 36 -13.57 -49.01 -5.36
C GLU A 36 -12.51 -50.12 -5.31
N ARG A 37 -11.41 -49.89 -4.59
CA ARG A 37 -10.33 -50.86 -4.37
C ARG A 37 -10.58 -51.79 -3.19
N GLU A 38 -11.71 -51.63 -2.50
CA GLU A 38 -12.09 -52.40 -1.32
C GLU A 38 -11.02 -52.38 -0.21
N ASP A 39 -10.27 -51.27 -0.07
CA ASP A 39 -9.21 -51.13 0.93
C ASP A 39 -9.79 -50.75 2.30
N LEU A 40 -10.20 -51.79 3.03
CA LEU A 40 -10.78 -51.67 4.37
C LEU A 40 -9.83 -51.01 5.38
N GLN A 41 -8.52 -51.22 5.26
CA GLN A 41 -7.55 -50.68 6.21
C GLN A 41 -7.40 -49.17 6.00
N ALA A 42 -7.21 -48.74 4.76
CA ALA A 42 -7.12 -47.32 4.43
C ALA A 42 -8.41 -46.56 4.78
N LEU A 43 -9.58 -47.17 4.55
CA LEU A 43 -10.87 -46.59 4.93
C LEU A 43 -11.04 -46.51 6.46
N ALA A 44 -10.61 -47.53 7.19
CA ALA A 44 -10.65 -47.56 8.65
C ALA A 44 -9.73 -46.49 9.26
N ASP A 45 -8.50 -46.35 8.75
CA ASP A 45 -7.55 -45.34 9.20
C ASP A 45 -8.05 -43.91 8.87
N THR A 46 -8.67 -43.73 7.70
CA THR A 46 -9.19 -42.43 7.24
C THR A 46 -10.35 -41.92 8.08
N LEU A 47 -11.22 -42.83 8.53
CA LEU A 47 -12.44 -42.51 9.29
C LEU A 47 -12.29 -42.76 10.80
N ASP A 48 -11.08 -43.17 11.23
CA ASP A 48 -10.76 -43.60 12.60
C ASP A 48 -11.76 -44.65 13.11
N ILE A 49 -11.94 -45.74 12.36
CA ILE A 49 -12.92 -46.81 12.64
C ILE A 49 -12.20 -48.05 13.18
N GLY A 50 -12.67 -48.58 14.31
CA GLY A 50 -12.18 -49.83 14.89
C GLY A 50 -12.94 -51.06 14.41
N ALA A 51 -12.33 -52.24 14.56
CA ALA A 51 -12.89 -53.53 14.11
C ALA A 51 -14.25 -53.94 14.74
N GLY A 52 -14.71 -53.23 15.78
CA GLY A 52 -15.98 -53.47 16.47
C GLY A 52 -17.07 -52.42 16.21
N ASP A 53 -16.80 -51.39 15.41
CA ASP A 53 -17.74 -50.31 15.15
C ASP A 53 -18.88 -50.76 14.21
N THR A 54 -20.10 -50.29 14.49
CA THR A 54 -21.27 -50.61 13.67
C THR A 54 -21.52 -49.53 12.61
N PHE A 55 -22.37 -49.82 11.61
CA PHE A 55 -22.75 -48.82 10.61
C PHE A 55 -23.36 -47.54 11.24
N GLY A 56 -23.99 -47.66 12.42
CA GLY A 56 -24.51 -46.52 13.18
C GLY A 56 -23.42 -45.59 13.74
N ASP A 57 -22.22 -46.11 13.97
CA ASP A 57 -21.04 -45.37 14.45
C ASP A 57 -20.22 -44.80 13.28
N VAL A 58 -20.19 -45.53 12.15
CA VAL A 58 -19.48 -45.13 10.92
C VAL A 58 -20.12 -43.93 10.24
N LEU A 59 -21.46 -43.89 10.12
CA LEU A 59 -22.14 -42.83 9.37
C LEU A 59 -21.90 -41.41 9.94
N PRO A 60 -21.96 -41.19 11.27
CA PRO A 60 -21.57 -39.90 11.87
C PRO A 60 -20.10 -39.54 11.61
N ARG A 61 -19.16 -40.49 11.71
CA ARG A 61 -17.73 -40.26 11.45
C ARG A 61 -17.46 -39.90 9.99
N LEU A 62 -18.10 -40.60 9.06
CA LEU A 62 -18.04 -40.28 7.62
C LEU A 62 -18.61 -38.90 7.31
N SER A 63 -19.75 -38.54 7.92
CA SER A 63 -20.34 -37.20 7.78
C SER A 63 -19.44 -36.10 8.33
N SER A 64 -18.83 -36.34 9.50
CA SER A 64 -17.86 -35.43 10.11
C SER A 64 -16.61 -35.27 9.23
N TRP A 65 -16.03 -36.39 8.81
CA TRP A 65 -14.87 -36.44 7.92
C TRP A 65 -15.12 -35.68 6.63
N ARG A 66 -16.25 -35.94 5.94
CA ARG A 66 -16.56 -35.29 4.66
C ARG A 66 -16.75 -33.78 4.82
N ARG A 67 -17.37 -33.35 5.92
CA ARG A 67 -17.53 -31.92 6.25
C ARG A 67 -16.18 -31.25 6.47
N GLN A 68 -15.33 -31.86 7.30
CA GLN A 68 -13.99 -31.37 7.59
C GLN A 68 -13.13 -31.31 6.32
N ARG A 69 -13.24 -32.30 5.42
CA ARG A 69 -12.54 -32.30 4.12
C ARG A 69 -13.04 -31.22 3.19
N LYS A 70 -14.35 -31.01 3.06
CA LYS A 70 -14.91 -29.92 2.25
C LYS A 70 -14.47 -28.54 2.77
N GLU A 71 -14.40 -28.39 4.09
CA GLU A 71 -13.87 -27.19 4.72
C GLU A 71 -12.38 -27.01 4.42
N GLN A 72 -11.58 -28.06 4.53
CA GLN A 72 -10.15 -28.02 4.20
C GLN A 72 -9.91 -27.68 2.73
N SER A 73 -10.63 -28.32 1.80
CA SER A 73 -10.58 -28.07 0.36
C SER A 73 -10.91 -26.60 0.03
N THR A 74 -11.90 -26.03 0.73
CA THR A 74 -12.22 -24.60 0.61
C THR A 74 -11.07 -23.72 1.11
N VAL A 75 -10.50 -24.03 2.27
CA VAL A 75 -9.38 -23.30 2.86
C VAL A 75 -8.12 -23.40 1.99
N ASP A 76 -7.85 -24.56 1.40
CA ASP A 76 -6.72 -24.77 0.50
C ASP A 76 -6.81 -23.89 -0.75
N GLY A 77 -8.03 -23.68 -1.26
CA GLY A 77 -8.32 -22.75 -2.35
C GLY A 77 -8.05 -21.27 -2.03
N TRP A 78 -7.86 -20.90 -0.76
CA TRP A 78 -7.57 -19.53 -0.32
C TRP A 78 -6.09 -19.24 -0.12
N ARG A 79 -5.21 -20.24 -0.33
CA ARG A 79 -3.79 -20.15 -0.03
C ARG A 79 -3.00 -19.62 -1.22
N TYR A 80 -2.24 -18.55 -0.98
CA TYR A 80 -1.31 -17.96 -1.92
C TYR A 80 0.06 -17.74 -1.28
N GLY A 81 1.07 -17.58 -2.12
CA GLY A 81 2.44 -17.31 -1.72
C GLY A 81 3.10 -16.34 -2.68
N ILE A 82 4.14 -15.69 -2.20
CA ILE A 82 5.00 -14.86 -3.04
C ILE A 82 6.10 -15.70 -3.64
N THR A 83 6.18 -15.68 -4.96
CA THR A 83 7.27 -16.30 -5.72
C THR A 83 8.08 -15.23 -6.44
N TRP A 84 9.37 -15.49 -6.57
CA TRP A 84 10.29 -14.65 -7.30
C TRP A 84 10.68 -15.35 -8.59
N LYS A 85 10.05 -14.92 -9.68
CA LYS A 85 10.23 -15.53 -11.00
C LYS A 85 11.47 -14.93 -11.66
N ALA A 86 12.41 -15.78 -12.07
CA ALA A 86 13.53 -15.33 -12.88
C ALA A 86 13.03 -14.89 -14.26
N ILE A 87 13.46 -13.73 -14.72
CA ILE A 87 13.21 -13.25 -16.07
C ILE A 87 14.51 -13.21 -16.86
N THR A 88 14.40 -13.27 -18.19
CA THR A 88 15.53 -12.99 -19.06
C THR A 88 16.06 -11.60 -18.73
N ASP A 89 17.39 -11.46 -18.63
CA ASP A 89 18.01 -10.15 -18.38
C ASP A 89 17.44 -9.13 -19.37
N PRO A 90 16.83 -8.04 -18.88
CA PRO A 90 16.22 -7.06 -19.76
C PRO A 90 17.30 -6.54 -20.71
N ALA A 91 16.96 -6.46 -22.01
CA ALA A 91 17.88 -5.97 -23.02
C ALA A 91 18.40 -4.59 -22.57
N PRO A 92 19.67 -4.25 -22.83
CA PRO A 92 20.22 -2.95 -22.46
C PRO A 92 19.48 -1.85 -23.25
N GLN A 93 18.39 -1.36 -22.68
CA GLN A 93 17.74 -0.13 -23.10
C GLN A 93 18.53 0.98 -22.44
N SER A 94 19.08 1.89 -23.25
CA SER A 94 19.55 3.15 -22.68
C SER A 94 18.29 3.88 -22.23
N PRO A 95 18.16 4.28 -20.94
CA PRO A 95 17.10 5.19 -20.57
C PRO A 95 17.19 6.43 -21.47
N ASP A 96 16.06 7.10 -21.67
CA ASP A 96 16.09 8.40 -22.33
C ASP A 96 17.13 9.27 -21.61
N ARG A 97 18.20 9.63 -22.33
CA ARG A 97 19.35 10.35 -21.77
C ARG A 97 19.05 11.84 -21.59
N SER A 98 17.83 12.25 -21.87
CA SER A 98 17.34 13.61 -21.67
C SER A 98 16.84 13.80 -20.23
N GLY A 99 17.75 14.18 -19.34
CA GLY A 99 17.39 14.63 -18.00
C GLY A 99 18.31 14.11 -16.88
N VAL A 100 18.03 14.57 -15.67
CA VAL A 100 18.78 14.23 -14.45
C VAL A 100 17.99 13.26 -13.57
N TRP A 101 18.70 12.43 -12.84
CA TRP A 101 18.14 11.54 -11.83
C TRP A 101 18.45 12.07 -10.44
N LEU A 102 17.44 12.47 -9.68
CA LEU A 102 17.62 12.87 -8.29
C LEU A 102 17.86 11.63 -7.43
N VAL A 103 18.83 11.68 -6.52
CA VAL A 103 19.18 10.55 -5.64
C VAL A 103 19.08 10.96 -4.16
N PRO A 104 17.88 10.94 -3.57
CA PRO A 104 17.72 11.09 -2.13
C PRO A 104 18.49 10.01 -1.37
N VAL A 105 19.39 10.42 -0.47
CA VAL A 105 20.25 9.52 0.30
C VAL A 105 20.45 10.07 1.72
N GLY A 106 20.45 9.20 2.73
CA GLY A 106 20.72 9.62 4.11
C GLY A 106 22.09 10.29 4.22
N ALA A 107 22.16 11.45 4.87
CA ALA A 107 23.39 12.25 4.95
C ALA A 107 24.55 11.48 5.62
N GLY A 108 24.24 10.62 6.58
CA GLY A 108 25.20 9.71 7.24
C GLY A 108 25.77 8.62 6.32
N HIS A 109 25.12 8.34 5.19
CA HIS A 109 25.59 7.38 4.19
C HIS A 109 26.41 8.03 3.07
N ARG A 110 26.74 9.33 3.18
CA ARG A 110 27.66 9.98 2.25
C ARG A 110 29.03 9.31 2.32
N GLY A 111 29.48 8.75 1.20
CA GLY A 111 30.76 8.05 1.12
C GLY A 111 30.69 6.58 1.51
N ASP A 112 29.49 6.02 1.72
CA ASP A 112 29.32 4.57 1.78
C ASP A 112 29.80 3.92 0.46
N ASP A 113 30.68 2.93 0.57
CA ASP A 113 31.32 2.28 -0.59
C ASP A 113 30.30 1.58 -1.49
N TRP A 114 29.25 1.01 -0.91
CA TRP A 114 28.20 0.31 -1.64
C TRP A 114 27.36 1.32 -2.44
N ILE A 115 26.94 2.43 -1.83
CA ILE A 115 26.22 3.50 -2.51
C ILE A 115 27.09 4.11 -3.62
N THR A 116 28.36 4.35 -3.32
CA THR A 116 29.31 4.90 -4.30
C THR A 116 29.48 3.96 -5.50
N ALA A 117 29.57 2.65 -5.28
CA ALA A 117 29.63 1.66 -6.35
C ALA A 117 28.35 1.65 -7.20
N CYS A 118 27.17 1.69 -6.57
CA CYS A 118 25.87 1.80 -7.25
C CYS A 118 25.82 3.03 -8.18
N LEU A 119 26.10 4.22 -7.65
CA LEU A 119 26.00 5.47 -8.39
C LEU A 119 27.06 5.60 -9.47
N ARG A 120 28.28 5.12 -9.20
CA ARG A 120 29.36 5.08 -10.20
C ARG A 120 28.96 4.18 -11.37
N GLY A 121 28.46 2.98 -11.09
CA GLY A 121 28.06 2.03 -12.13
C GLY A 121 26.97 2.59 -13.05
N LEU A 122 26.01 3.35 -12.50
CA LEU A 122 24.99 4.05 -13.29
C LEU A 122 25.58 5.22 -14.10
N THR A 123 26.46 6.02 -13.49
CA THR A 123 27.07 7.20 -14.13
C THR A 123 27.99 6.80 -15.29
N GLU A 124 28.79 5.75 -15.14
CA GLU A 124 29.66 5.20 -16.19
C GLU A 124 28.85 4.67 -17.40
N ARG A 125 27.56 4.37 -17.20
CA ARG A 125 26.62 3.93 -18.23
C ARG A 125 25.76 5.07 -18.78
N GLY A 126 26.09 6.32 -18.43
CA GLY A 126 25.51 7.53 -19.00
C GLY A 126 24.30 8.10 -18.26
N LEU A 127 24.00 7.63 -17.04
CA LEU A 127 22.96 8.21 -16.20
C LEU A 127 23.50 9.42 -15.42
N THR A 128 22.96 10.61 -15.63
CA THR A 128 23.34 11.80 -14.85
C THR A 128 22.63 11.76 -13.50
N THR A 129 23.36 11.43 -12.43
CA THR A 129 22.81 11.36 -11.07
C THR A 129 23.15 12.61 -10.25
N LEU A 130 22.16 13.14 -9.54
CA LEU A 130 22.31 14.28 -8.63
C LEU A 130 21.96 13.84 -7.21
N PRO A 131 22.96 13.55 -6.35
CA PRO A 131 22.72 13.22 -4.95
C PRO A 131 22.01 14.34 -4.21
N VAL A 132 20.95 13.99 -3.48
CA VAL A 132 20.18 14.89 -2.60
C VAL A 132 20.30 14.37 -1.17
N PRO A 133 21.27 14.86 -0.39
CA PRO A 133 21.48 14.31 0.93
C PRO A 133 20.44 14.82 1.92
N VAL A 134 19.90 13.92 2.73
CA VAL A 134 18.76 14.15 3.62
C VAL A 134 19.14 13.80 5.04
N GLU A 135 18.93 14.72 5.99
CA GLU A 135 19.19 14.45 7.40
C GLU A 135 18.01 13.68 8.01
N PRO A 136 18.22 12.80 9.01
CA PRO A 136 17.12 12.07 9.65
C PRO A 136 16.01 12.95 10.24
N SER A 137 16.34 14.20 10.59
CA SER A 137 15.39 15.19 11.14
C SER A 137 14.69 16.05 10.09
N THR A 138 14.96 15.85 8.80
CA THR A 138 14.37 16.66 7.73
C THR A 138 12.86 16.47 7.65
N ASP A 139 12.12 17.58 7.59
CA ASP A 139 10.67 17.58 7.44
C ASP A 139 10.23 17.67 5.96
N ARG A 140 8.92 17.61 5.72
CA ARG A 140 8.31 17.66 4.37
C ARG A 140 8.73 18.92 3.61
N ALA A 141 8.61 20.09 4.23
CA ALA A 141 8.86 21.37 3.57
C ALA A 141 10.34 21.56 3.22
N GLU A 142 11.23 21.16 4.12
CA GLU A 142 12.66 21.16 3.87
C GLU A 142 13.03 20.18 2.75
N LEU A 143 12.46 18.98 2.75
CA LEU A 143 12.71 18.00 1.69
C LEU A 143 12.22 18.50 0.33
N THR A 144 11.03 19.12 0.27
CA THR A 144 10.50 19.76 -0.95
C THR A 144 11.46 20.82 -1.47
N ALA A 145 11.93 21.73 -0.61
CA ALA A 145 12.87 22.78 -1.00
C ALA A 145 14.23 22.22 -1.46
N ARG A 146 14.71 21.14 -0.83
CA ARG A 146 15.95 20.45 -1.24
C ARG A 146 15.81 19.79 -2.61
N LEU A 147 14.70 19.11 -2.87
CA LEU A 147 14.41 18.48 -4.17
C LEU A 147 14.29 19.53 -5.28
N ALA A 148 13.52 20.60 -5.06
CA ALA A 148 13.37 21.69 -6.02
C ALA A 148 14.71 22.37 -6.33
N ARG A 149 15.53 22.64 -5.31
CA ARG A 149 16.88 23.21 -5.50
C ARG A 149 17.80 22.29 -6.27
N ALA A 150 17.74 20.98 -6.00
CA ALA A 150 18.58 20.00 -6.69
C ALA A 150 18.17 19.81 -8.15
N ALA A 151 16.87 19.89 -8.45
CA ALA A 151 16.36 19.88 -9.81
C ALA A 151 16.77 21.14 -10.58
N GLY A 152 16.65 22.32 -9.96
CA GLY A 152 16.87 23.60 -10.65
C GLY A 152 15.99 23.70 -11.90
N ASP A 153 16.58 24.13 -13.02
CA ASP A 153 15.90 24.19 -14.33
C ASP A 153 16.02 22.88 -15.13
N ALA A 154 16.63 21.83 -14.56
CA ALA A 154 16.84 20.57 -15.26
C ALA A 154 15.56 19.73 -15.31
N THR A 155 15.30 19.10 -16.46
CA THR A 155 14.26 18.08 -16.57
C THR A 155 14.64 16.87 -15.72
N VAL A 156 13.81 16.55 -14.72
CA VAL A 156 13.99 15.36 -13.88
C VAL A 156 13.43 14.15 -14.61
N ALA A 157 14.31 13.22 -15.01
CA ALA A 157 13.93 12.00 -15.73
C ALA A 157 13.53 10.85 -14.78
N GLY A 158 13.96 10.90 -13.53
CA GLY A 158 13.63 9.90 -12.52
C GLY A 158 14.15 10.26 -11.13
N VAL A 159 13.66 9.55 -10.13
CA VAL A 159 14.12 9.68 -8.74
C VAL A 159 14.54 8.30 -8.25
N LEU A 160 15.80 8.14 -7.82
CA LEU A 160 16.32 6.90 -7.25
C LEU A 160 16.56 7.09 -5.76
N SER A 161 15.59 6.70 -4.93
CA SER A 161 15.69 6.81 -3.48
C SER A 161 16.54 5.69 -2.90
N LEU A 162 17.58 6.08 -2.16
CA LEU A 162 18.42 5.21 -1.34
C LEU A 162 18.12 5.38 0.16
N LEU A 163 17.04 6.11 0.51
CA LEU A 163 16.68 6.43 1.89
C LEU A 163 16.36 5.19 2.72
N ALA A 164 15.80 4.15 2.12
CA ALA A 164 15.44 2.91 2.81
C ALA A 164 16.63 2.24 3.53
N LEU A 165 17.86 2.53 3.10
CA LEU A 165 19.08 1.99 3.69
C LEU A 165 19.42 2.59 5.06
N ASP A 166 18.78 3.70 5.42
CA ASP A 166 18.97 4.37 6.70
C ASP A 166 18.16 3.67 7.80
N GLY A 167 18.89 2.83 8.54
CA GLY A 167 18.37 2.05 9.67
C GLY A 167 18.37 2.78 11.01
N GLU A 168 18.83 4.04 11.07
CA GLU A 168 18.83 4.82 12.30
C GLU A 168 17.41 5.11 12.77
N ALA A 169 17.21 5.40 14.06
CA ALA A 169 15.90 5.75 14.58
C ALA A 169 15.45 7.13 14.04
N ALA A 170 14.18 7.25 13.62
CA ALA A 170 13.62 8.52 13.17
C ALA A 170 13.38 9.47 14.36
N PRO A 171 14.01 10.66 14.43
CA PRO A 171 13.84 11.58 15.55
C PRO A 171 12.41 12.12 15.69
N ALA A 172 11.73 12.37 14.56
CA ALA A 172 10.39 12.93 14.52
C ALA A 172 9.27 11.89 14.70
N ALA A 173 9.61 10.60 14.68
CA ALA A 173 8.65 9.50 14.68
C ALA A 173 9.20 8.27 15.41
N PRO A 174 9.21 8.28 16.76
CA PRO A 174 9.70 7.16 17.55
C PRO A 174 9.05 5.83 17.14
N GLY A 175 9.87 4.80 16.94
CA GLY A 175 9.41 3.48 16.50
C GLY A 175 9.52 3.23 14.99
N LEU A 176 9.83 4.26 14.19
CA LEU A 176 10.23 4.12 12.79
C LEU A 176 11.74 4.26 12.62
N THR A 177 12.28 3.72 11.53
CA THR A 177 13.62 4.10 11.06
C THR A 177 13.54 5.40 10.26
N ALA A 178 14.65 6.14 10.21
CA ALA A 178 14.80 7.33 9.40
C ALA A 178 14.48 7.02 7.93
N GLY A 179 14.92 5.88 7.40
CA GLY A 179 14.63 5.48 6.04
C GLY A 179 13.14 5.30 5.72
N VAL A 180 12.35 4.76 6.66
CA VAL A 180 10.89 4.64 6.49
C VAL A 180 10.22 6.00 6.58
N ALA A 181 10.54 6.80 7.60
CA ALA A 181 9.96 8.13 7.79
C ALA A 181 10.27 9.06 6.60
N LEU A 182 11.52 9.10 6.15
CA LEU A 182 11.92 9.92 5.01
C LEU A 182 11.34 9.39 3.68
N SER A 183 11.04 8.09 3.56
CA SER A 183 10.35 7.56 2.38
C SER A 183 8.89 8.04 2.30
N VAL A 184 8.19 8.15 3.43
CA VAL A 184 6.84 8.77 3.48
C VAL A 184 6.93 10.23 3.04
N LEU A 185 7.85 10.99 3.65
CA LEU A 185 8.04 12.41 3.32
C LEU A 185 8.48 12.61 1.87
N LEU A 186 9.29 11.71 1.30
CA LEU A 186 9.74 11.81 -0.09
C LEU A 186 8.57 11.72 -1.06
N VAL A 187 7.65 10.77 -0.85
CA VAL A 187 6.47 10.66 -1.70
C VAL A 187 5.62 11.93 -1.59
N GLN A 188 5.48 12.52 -0.41
CA GLN A 188 4.75 13.78 -0.24
C GLN A 188 5.47 14.96 -0.92
N ALA A 189 6.76 15.13 -0.64
CA ALA A 189 7.58 16.24 -1.10
C ALA A 189 7.74 16.29 -2.63
N LEU A 190 7.79 15.14 -3.30
CA LEU A 190 7.78 15.10 -4.77
C LEU A 190 6.50 15.71 -5.36
N GLY A 191 5.36 15.54 -4.66
CA GLY A 191 4.08 16.09 -5.09
C GLY A 191 4.04 17.60 -4.89
N ASP A 192 4.50 18.06 -3.72
CA ASP A 192 4.60 19.49 -3.41
C ASP A 192 5.56 20.24 -4.34
N ALA A 193 6.64 19.56 -4.77
CA ALA A 193 7.63 20.12 -5.69
C ALA A 193 7.18 20.08 -7.16
N GLY A 194 6.03 19.48 -7.48
CA GLY A 194 5.58 19.29 -8.87
C GLY A 194 6.48 18.37 -9.69
N ILE A 195 7.20 17.44 -9.04
CA ILE A 195 8.10 16.49 -9.72
C ILE A 195 7.31 15.22 -10.04
N ASP A 196 6.89 15.10 -11.30
CA ASP A 196 6.14 13.95 -11.83
C ASP A 196 7.01 12.77 -12.28
N ALA A 197 8.33 12.88 -12.14
CA ALA A 197 9.28 11.85 -12.53
C ALA A 197 9.09 10.53 -11.74
N PRO A 198 9.32 9.36 -12.35
CA PRO A 198 9.11 8.08 -11.69
C PRO A 198 10.06 7.86 -10.51
N LEU A 199 9.50 7.60 -9.33
CA LEU A 199 10.21 7.24 -8.11
C LEU A 199 10.51 5.74 -8.05
N TRP A 200 11.79 5.41 -7.93
CA TRP A 200 12.30 4.08 -7.63
C TRP A 200 12.91 4.03 -6.23
N CYS A 201 12.46 3.12 -5.38
CA CYS A 201 13.01 2.91 -4.04
C CYS A 201 13.91 1.67 -4.02
N VAL A 202 15.14 1.84 -3.56
CA VAL A 202 16.15 0.78 -3.50
C VAL A 202 16.28 0.24 -2.08
N THR A 203 16.27 -1.09 -1.95
CA THR A 203 16.63 -1.82 -0.73
C THR A 203 17.85 -2.73 -0.97
N ARG A 204 18.45 -3.24 0.10
CA ARG A 204 19.65 -4.09 0.05
C ARG A 204 19.45 -5.36 0.87
N ASN A 205 19.41 -6.52 0.19
CA ASN A 205 19.15 -7.84 0.79
C ASN A 205 17.94 -7.83 1.74
N ALA A 206 16.91 -7.04 1.43
CA ALA A 206 15.69 -6.92 2.22
C ALA A 206 14.66 -7.99 1.84
N MET A 207 14.79 -8.59 0.65
CA MET A 207 13.86 -9.57 0.11
C MET A 207 14.55 -10.92 -0.12
N GLY A 208 14.03 -12.00 0.45
CA GLY A 208 14.51 -13.35 0.15
C GLY A 208 13.90 -13.87 -1.17
N VAL A 209 14.68 -13.92 -2.26
CA VAL A 209 14.16 -14.46 -3.53
C VAL A 209 14.18 -15.99 -3.62
N SER A 210 14.81 -16.64 -2.64
CA SER A 210 14.73 -18.09 -2.43
C SER A 210 14.98 -18.43 -0.96
N PRO A 211 14.60 -19.63 -0.48
CA PRO A 211 14.81 -20.02 0.92
C PRO A 211 16.27 -20.02 1.39
N ALA A 212 17.23 -20.10 0.46
CA ALA A 212 18.66 -20.09 0.76
C ALA A 212 19.24 -18.67 0.97
N GLU A 213 18.50 -17.61 0.63
CA GLU A 213 19.00 -16.24 0.78
C GLU A 213 18.70 -15.67 2.18
N THR A 214 19.68 -14.94 2.71
CA THR A 214 19.56 -14.30 4.02
C THR A 214 18.97 -12.90 3.87
N VAL A 215 17.82 -12.67 4.52
CA VAL A 215 17.31 -11.31 4.74
C VAL A 215 18.14 -10.65 5.84
N THR A 216 18.77 -9.52 5.53
CA THR A 216 19.71 -8.86 6.46
C THR A 216 19.04 -7.82 7.34
N ASP A 217 17.97 -7.20 6.86
CA ASP A 217 17.29 -6.11 7.57
C ASP A 217 15.79 -6.12 7.23
N PRO A 218 14.91 -6.48 8.20
CA PRO A 218 13.47 -6.51 7.97
C PRO A 218 12.83 -5.11 7.93
N HIS A 219 13.50 -4.06 8.41
CA HIS A 219 12.95 -2.70 8.40
C HIS A 219 12.70 -2.20 6.98
N GLN A 220 13.57 -2.57 6.05
CA GLN A 220 13.45 -2.19 4.64
C GLN A 220 12.20 -2.77 3.97
N SER A 221 11.63 -3.87 4.48
CA SER A 221 10.35 -4.42 4.00
C SER A 221 9.18 -3.45 4.22
N GLN A 222 9.27 -2.51 5.16
CA GLN A 222 8.26 -1.45 5.36
C GLN A 222 8.16 -0.54 4.13
N VAL A 223 9.28 -0.19 3.51
CA VAL A 223 9.31 0.63 2.29
C VAL A 223 8.66 -0.11 1.12
N TRP A 224 8.74 -1.43 1.08
CA TRP A 224 8.01 -2.24 0.11
C TRP A 224 6.49 -2.18 0.32
N GLY A 225 6.03 -2.25 1.57
CA GLY A 225 4.61 -2.10 1.92
C GLY A 225 4.07 -0.71 1.58
N LEU A 226 4.81 0.34 1.98
CA LEU A 226 4.52 1.74 1.61
C LEU A 226 4.50 1.93 0.09
N GLY A 227 5.50 1.42 -0.61
CA GLY A 227 5.66 1.61 -2.04
C GLY A 227 4.55 0.99 -2.87
N ARG A 228 4.01 -0.16 -2.46
CA ARG A 228 2.82 -0.75 -3.10
C ARG A 228 1.59 0.16 -2.98
N VAL A 229 1.43 0.86 -1.86
CA VAL A 229 0.34 1.84 -1.71
C VAL A 229 0.61 3.10 -2.52
N ALA A 230 1.86 3.58 -2.53
CA ALA A 230 2.26 4.70 -3.39
C ALA A 230 2.03 4.39 -4.88
N ALA A 231 2.21 3.14 -5.32
CA ALA A 231 1.88 2.71 -6.69
C ALA A 231 0.39 2.86 -7.03
N LEU A 232 -0.50 2.64 -6.05
CA LEU A 232 -1.95 2.76 -6.21
C LEU A 232 -2.43 4.22 -6.14
N GLU A 233 -1.86 5.01 -5.23
CA GLU A 233 -2.25 6.40 -4.99
C GLU A 233 -1.55 7.40 -5.92
N HIS A 234 -0.39 7.04 -6.46
CA HIS A 234 0.47 7.95 -7.21
C HIS A 234 1.03 7.28 -8.47
N ALA A 235 0.19 6.51 -9.17
CA ALA A 235 0.56 5.66 -10.30
C ALA A 235 1.44 6.34 -11.37
N ARG A 236 1.17 7.60 -11.71
CA ARG A 236 1.91 8.37 -12.73
C ARG A 236 3.37 8.64 -12.37
N ARG A 237 3.66 8.86 -11.08
CA ARG A 237 4.99 9.21 -10.55
C ARG A 237 5.68 8.05 -9.84
N TRP A 238 5.12 6.85 -9.91
CA TRP A 238 5.71 5.67 -9.30
C TRP A 238 6.47 4.84 -10.34
N GLY A 239 7.76 4.67 -10.12
CA GLY A 239 8.62 3.76 -10.89
C GLY A 239 8.49 2.34 -10.37
N GLY A 240 8.99 2.08 -9.17
CA GLY A 240 8.95 0.75 -8.55
C GLY A 240 9.86 0.57 -7.34
N LEU A 241 10.02 -0.69 -6.95
CA LEU A 241 10.83 -1.19 -5.85
C LEU A 241 11.91 -2.11 -6.41
N VAL A 242 13.17 -1.88 -6.02
CA VAL A 242 14.31 -2.72 -6.42
C VAL A 242 15.11 -3.15 -5.20
N ASP A 243 15.25 -4.46 -4.99
CA ASP A 243 16.17 -5.02 -4.00
C ASP A 243 17.50 -5.43 -4.65
N LEU A 244 18.61 -4.90 -4.14
CA LEU A 244 19.96 -5.14 -4.63
C LEU A 244 20.74 -6.08 -3.70
N PRO A 245 21.76 -6.80 -4.22
CA PRO A 245 22.59 -7.66 -3.40
C PRO A 245 23.59 -6.83 -2.56
N GLY A 246 24.25 -7.50 -1.61
CA GLY A 246 25.26 -6.88 -0.74
C GLY A 246 26.50 -6.34 -1.46
N THR A 247 26.70 -6.70 -2.72
CA THR A 247 27.81 -6.26 -3.58
C THR A 247 27.30 -5.84 -4.94
N VAL A 248 27.66 -4.64 -5.40
CA VAL A 248 27.26 -4.12 -6.72
C VAL A 248 28.46 -4.08 -7.65
N ASP A 249 28.45 -4.98 -8.62
CA ASP A 249 29.40 -5.02 -9.73
C ASP A 249 28.82 -4.36 -10.99
N ASP A 250 29.62 -4.33 -12.05
CA ASP A 250 29.24 -3.80 -13.35
C ASP A 250 27.98 -4.45 -13.97
N ARG A 251 27.77 -5.74 -13.71
CA ARG A 251 26.62 -6.47 -14.24
C ARG A 251 25.35 -6.11 -13.46
N ILE A 252 25.44 -5.99 -12.14
CA ILE A 252 24.33 -5.52 -11.29
C ILE A 252 23.95 -4.09 -11.66
N ALA A 253 24.92 -3.20 -11.86
CA ALA A 253 24.66 -1.83 -12.31
C ALA A 253 23.98 -1.78 -13.69
N GLY A 254 24.41 -2.62 -14.63
CA GLY A 254 23.77 -2.74 -15.95
C GLY A 254 22.33 -3.23 -15.87
N ARG A 255 22.05 -4.24 -15.02
CA ARG A 255 20.69 -4.72 -14.77
C ARG A 255 19.81 -3.66 -14.10
N LEU A 256 20.35 -2.93 -13.13
CA LEU A 256 19.64 -1.84 -12.48
C LEU A 256 19.22 -0.79 -13.50
N LEU A 257 20.14 -0.34 -14.36
CA LEU A 257 19.82 0.63 -15.42
C LEU A 257 18.69 0.14 -16.34
N ALA A 258 18.73 -1.14 -16.75
CA ALA A 258 17.70 -1.72 -17.60
C ALA A 258 16.33 -1.83 -16.89
N VAL A 259 16.32 -2.07 -15.57
CA VAL A 259 15.10 -2.06 -14.75
C VAL A 259 14.53 -0.65 -14.61
N LEU A 260 15.37 0.37 -14.44
CA LEU A 260 14.95 1.77 -14.35
C LEU A 260 14.38 2.31 -15.67
N ALA A 261 14.75 1.71 -16.81
CA ALA A 261 14.35 2.14 -18.14
C ALA A 261 13.01 1.51 -18.63
N GLN A 262 12.44 0.57 -17.90
CA GLN A 262 11.20 -0.13 -18.27
C GLN A 262 10.03 0.19 -17.32
N SER A 263 8.81 -0.16 -17.71
CA SER A 263 7.58 0.09 -16.95
C SER A 263 6.69 -1.14 -16.72
N ALA A 264 7.13 -2.32 -17.18
CA ALA A 264 6.35 -3.56 -17.08
C ALA A 264 6.42 -4.20 -15.69
N GLU A 265 7.55 -4.04 -15.00
CA GLU A 265 7.83 -4.65 -13.70
C GLU A 265 8.19 -3.56 -12.69
N ASP A 266 7.49 -3.52 -11.55
CA ASP A 266 7.69 -2.50 -10.51
C ASP A 266 8.08 -3.09 -9.15
N GLN A 267 8.30 -4.41 -9.08
CA GLN A 267 8.71 -5.13 -7.87
C GLN A 267 9.79 -6.15 -8.25
N VAL A 268 11.05 -5.72 -8.15
CA VAL A 268 12.19 -6.40 -8.75
C VAL A 268 13.27 -6.67 -7.70
N ALA A 269 13.92 -7.83 -7.80
CA ALA A 269 15.12 -8.13 -7.05
C ALA A 269 16.24 -8.50 -8.03
N ILE A 270 17.38 -7.84 -7.91
CA ILE A 270 18.55 -8.08 -8.74
C ILE A 270 19.54 -8.89 -7.92
N ARG A 271 20.03 -9.98 -8.51
CA ARG A 271 21.06 -10.84 -7.91
C ARG A 271 22.15 -11.11 -8.95
N GLU A 272 23.25 -11.70 -8.52
CA GLU A 272 24.30 -12.17 -9.45
C GLU A 272 23.75 -13.12 -10.51
N ARG A 273 22.84 -14.01 -10.10
CA ARG A 273 22.24 -15.02 -10.99
C ARG A 273 21.23 -14.46 -12.01
N GLY A 274 20.74 -13.23 -11.85
CA GLY A 274 19.74 -12.65 -12.77
C GLY A 274 18.83 -11.62 -12.12
N VAL A 275 17.81 -11.22 -12.88
CA VAL A 275 16.71 -10.38 -12.42
C VAL A 275 15.51 -11.25 -12.05
N PHE A 276 14.92 -10.99 -10.89
CA PHE A 276 13.75 -11.68 -10.37
C PHE A 276 12.61 -10.70 -10.19
N VAL A 277 11.40 -11.12 -10.55
CA VAL A 277 10.19 -10.31 -10.42
C VAL A 277 9.21 -10.97 -9.47
N ARG A 278 8.54 -10.15 -8.67
CA ARG A 278 7.62 -10.62 -7.64
C ARG A 278 6.29 -11.05 -8.26
N ARG A 279 5.79 -12.21 -7.87
CA ARG A 279 4.51 -12.79 -8.32
C ARG A 279 3.72 -13.34 -7.16
N LEU A 280 2.40 -13.22 -7.25
CA LEU A 280 1.47 -13.95 -6.40
C LEU A 280 1.12 -15.27 -7.12
N SER A 281 1.23 -16.38 -6.40
CA SER A 281 0.89 -17.71 -6.92
C SER A 281 0.07 -18.49 -5.92
N ARG A 282 -0.82 -19.36 -6.39
CA ARG A 282 -1.50 -20.34 -5.52
C ARG A 282 -0.47 -21.26 -4.86
N LEU A 283 -0.67 -21.54 -3.59
CA LEU A 283 0.09 -22.59 -2.90
C LEU A 283 -0.71 -23.89 -2.93
N PRO A 284 -0.05 -25.04 -3.12
CA PRO A 284 -0.73 -26.32 -3.00
C PRO A 284 -1.26 -26.51 -1.57
N ALA A 285 -2.27 -27.37 -1.44
CA ALA A 285 -2.75 -27.85 -0.15
C ALA A 285 -1.58 -28.40 0.68
N THR A 286 -1.49 -27.99 1.94
CA THR A 286 -0.49 -28.53 2.87
C THR A 286 -0.84 -29.96 3.22
N ARG A 287 -0.19 -30.94 2.57
CA ARG A 287 -0.20 -32.34 3.01
C ARG A 287 0.93 -32.53 4.01
N SER A 288 0.59 -32.59 5.29
CA SER A 288 1.53 -32.91 6.36
C SER A 288 0.93 -34.00 7.23
N ASP A 289 1.70 -35.06 7.46
CA ASP A 289 1.35 -36.12 8.42
C ASP A 289 1.57 -35.66 9.87
N ARG A 290 2.11 -34.45 10.06
CA ARG A 290 2.34 -33.83 11.36
C ARG A 290 1.21 -32.86 11.67
N SER A 291 0.55 -33.07 12.80
CA SER A 291 -0.34 -32.09 13.40
C SER A 291 0.43 -31.26 14.43
N TRP A 292 0.35 -29.93 14.31
CA TRP A 292 0.92 -29.02 15.30
C TRP A 292 0.00 -28.90 16.53
N SER A 293 0.58 -28.97 17.74
CA SER A 293 -0.09 -28.64 19.00
C SER A 293 0.81 -27.75 19.87
N PRO A 294 0.23 -26.79 20.62
CA PRO A 294 1.00 -25.96 21.53
C PRO A 294 1.49 -26.77 22.74
N ARG A 295 2.67 -26.44 23.27
CA ARG A 295 3.12 -26.89 24.60
C ARG A 295 3.19 -25.69 25.55
N GLY A 296 2.93 -25.94 26.84
CA GLY A 296 3.14 -24.94 27.89
C GLY A 296 2.34 -23.64 27.70
N THR A 297 3.06 -22.51 27.70
CA THR A 297 2.47 -21.17 27.76
C THR A 297 2.48 -20.48 26.38
N VAL A 298 1.32 -20.01 25.94
CA VAL A 298 1.17 -19.25 24.69
C VAL A 298 0.83 -17.79 24.98
N LEU A 299 1.66 -16.86 24.49
CA LEU A 299 1.38 -15.42 24.52
C LEU A 299 0.58 -15.01 23.29
N ILE A 300 -0.55 -14.32 23.48
CA ILE A 300 -1.35 -13.73 22.41
C ILE A 300 -1.42 -12.22 22.61
N THR A 301 -0.67 -11.47 21.80
CA THR A 301 -0.76 -10.00 21.79
C THR A 301 -1.95 -9.55 20.96
N GLY A 302 -2.68 -8.53 21.39
CA GLY A 302 -4.02 -8.28 20.86
C GLY A 302 -5.00 -9.39 21.26
N GLY A 303 -4.70 -10.14 22.32
CA GLY A 303 -5.42 -11.36 22.71
C GLY A 303 -6.86 -11.15 23.16
N THR A 304 -7.21 -9.92 23.56
CA THR A 304 -8.59 -9.52 23.88
C THR A 304 -9.31 -8.86 22.70
N GLY A 305 -8.68 -8.79 21.52
CA GLY A 305 -9.32 -8.35 20.27
C GLY A 305 -10.07 -9.49 19.59
N ALA A 306 -10.87 -9.18 18.56
CA ALA A 306 -11.70 -10.17 17.85
C ALA A 306 -10.90 -11.39 17.36
N LEU A 307 -9.87 -11.17 16.54
CA LEU A 307 -9.02 -12.24 16.01
C LEU A 307 -8.27 -12.99 17.12
N GLY A 308 -7.70 -12.25 18.08
CA GLY A 308 -7.00 -12.83 19.23
C GLY A 308 -7.89 -13.74 20.07
N GLY A 309 -9.15 -13.38 20.27
CA GLY A 309 -10.13 -14.18 21.00
C GLY A 309 -10.48 -15.49 20.31
N HIS A 310 -10.68 -15.50 18.99
CA HIS A 310 -10.90 -16.74 18.24
C HIS A 310 -9.67 -17.67 18.31
N VAL A 311 -8.46 -17.11 18.21
CA VAL A 311 -7.22 -17.88 18.34
C VAL A 311 -7.05 -18.42 19.77
N ALA A 312 -7.41 -17.64 20.79
CA ALA A 312 -7.37 -18.08 22.20
C ALA A 312 -8.30 -19.28 22.44
N ARG A 313 -9.53 -19.23 21.93
CA ARG A 313 -10.49 -20.35 22.01
C ARG A 313 -9.96 -21.61 21.35
N TRP A 314 -9.41 -21.46 20.15
CA TRP A 314 -8.80 -22.58 19.43
C TRP A 314 -7.63 -23.18 20.20
N LEU A 315 -6.70 -22.36 20.71
CA LEU A 315 -5.54 -22.84 21.46
C LEU A 315 -5.92 -23.52 22.77
N ALA A 316 -7.00 -23.07 23.43
CA ALA A 316 -7.53 -23.75 24.60
C ALA A 316 -8.01 -25.18 24.27
N GLY A 317 -8.70 -25.35 23.15
CA GLY A 317 -9.10 -26.66 22.64
C GLY A 317 -7.95 -27.50 22.07
N ALA A 318 -6.88 -26.86 21.60
CA ALA A 318 -5.70 -27.52 21.02
C ALA A 318 -4.67 -28.02 22.05
N GLY A 319 -4.89 -27.73 23.35
CA GLY A 319 -4.08 -28.27 24.44
C GLY A 319 -3.08 -27.28 25.07
N ALA A 320 -3.26 -25.97 24.91
CA ALA A 320 -2.44 -24.99 25.63
C ALA A 320 -2.64 -25.12 27.15
N GLU A 321 -1.56 -25.13 27.93
CA GLU A 321 -1.63 -25.23 29.40
C GLU A 321 -1.90 -23.87 30.05
N HIS A 322 -1.42 -22.80 29.41
CA HIS A 322 -1.58 -21.41 29.87
C HIS A 322 -1.67 -20.46 28.69
N LEU A 323 -2.70 -19.62 28.67
CA LEU A 323 -2.84 -18.50 27.74
C LEU A 323 -2.53 -17.19 28.47
N VAL A 324 -1.58 -16.42 27.92
CA VAL A 324 -1.32 -15.04 28.33
C VAL A 324 -1.89 -14.12 27.26
N LEU A 325 -3.04 -13.53 27.53
CA LEU A 325 -3.70 -12.59 26.64
C LEU A 325 -3.26 -11.17 27.01
N THR A 326 -2.72 -10.42 26.05
CA THR A 326 -2.29 -9.06 26.33
C THR A 326 -2.78 -8.02 25.32
N GLY A 327 -3.00 -6.82 25.83
CA GLY A 327 -3.30 -5.61 25.08
C GLY A 327 -3.35 -4.42 26.05
N ARG A 328 -3.32 -3.19 25.52
CA ARG A 328 -3.23 -1.95 26.34
C ARG A 328 -4.25 -1.84 27.46
N ARG A 329 -5.46 -2.36 27.25
CA ARG A 329 -6.58 -2.28 28.21
C ARG A 329 -6.64 -3.45 29.21
N GLY A 330 -5.93 -4.55 28.97
CA GLY A 330 -6.04 -5.76 29.81
C GLY A 330 -7.50 -6.19 30.03
N LEU A 331 -7.88 -6.41 31.28
CA LEU A 331 -9.24 -6.80 31.69
C LEU A 331 -10.30 -5.70 31.46
N ASP A 332 -9.89 -4.44 31.30
CA ASP A 332 -10.81 -3.33 31.00
C ASP A 332 -11.22 -3.30 29.52
N ALA A 333 -10.70 -4.22 28.68
CA ALA A 333 -11.16 -4.36 27.31
C ALA A 333 -12.59 -4.96 27.27
N PRO A 334 -13.48 -4.46 26.40
CA PRO A 334 -14.82 -5.03 26.24
C PRO A 334 -14.76 -6.52 25.92
N GLY A 335 -15.51 -7.34 26.67
CA GLY A 335 -15.57 -8.79 26.47
C GLY A 335 -14.39 -9.57 27.07
N ALA A 336 -13.39 -8.92 27.69
CA ALA A 336 -12.19 -9.60 28.16
C ALA A 336 -12.43 -10.47 29.40
N ALA A 337 -13.27 -10.02 30.32
CA ALA A 337 -13.64 -10.79 31.52
C ALA A 337 -14.46 -12.03 31.14
N GLU A 338 -15.39 -11.88 30.21
CA GLU A 338 -16.20 -12.97 29.67
C GLU A 338 -15.33 -14.00 28.93
N LEU A 339 -14.42 -13.54 28.07
CA LEU A 339 -13.47 -14.39 27.37
C LEU A 339 -12.55 -15.14 28.35
N GLN A 340 -12.06 -14.47 29.40
CA GLN A 340 -11.23 -15.11 30.42
C GLN A 340 -11.99 -16.23 31.12
N ALA A 341 -13.24 -15.98 31.54
CA ALA A 341 -14.08 -16.98 32.21
C ALA A 341 -14.36 -18.18 31.29
N GLU A 342 -14.74 -17.93 30.03
CA GLU A 342 -15.01 -18.97 29.02
C GLU A 342 -13.80 -19.90 28.83
N LEU A 343 -12.60 -19.34 28.71
CA LEU A 343 -11.37 -20.10 28.51
C LEU A 343 -10.95 -20.87 29.77
N GLN A 344 -11.21 -20.33 30.96
CA GLN A 344 -10.96 -21.01 32.24
C GLN A 344 -11.91 -22.18 32.47
N GLU A 345 -13.19 -22.05 32.07
CA GLU A 345 -14.16 -23.15 32.09
C GLU A 345 -13.76 -24.32 31.19
N SER A 346 -12.99 -24.03 30.13
CA SER A 346 -12.40 -25.04 29.25
C SER A 346 -11.18 -25.76 29.87
N GLY A 347 -10.79 -25.41 31.10
CA GLY A 347 -9.73 -26.07 31.86
C GLY A 347 -8.33 -25.49 31.68
N VAL A 348 -8.20 -24.36 30.96
CA VAL A 348 -6.91 -23.73 30.67
C VAL A 348 -6.63 -22.58 31.62
N ARG A 349 -5.38 -22.42 32.06
CA ARG A 349 -4.97 -21.26 32.86
C ARG A 349 -4.98 -20.02 31.99
N VAL A 350 -5.55 -18.90 32.45
CA VAL A 350 -5.62 -17.67 31.65
C VAL A 350 -5.17 -16.47 32.47
N THR A 351 -4.14 -15.78 31.97
CA THR A 351 -3.75 -14.45 32.43
C THR A 351 -4.17 -13.42 31.39
N VAL A 352 -4.88 -12.37 31.82
CA VAL A 352 -5.12 -11.18 30.99
C VAL A 352 -4.28 -10.04 31.55
N ALA A 353 -3.29 -9.59 30.80
CA ALA A 353 -2.34 -8.56 31.23
C ALA A 353 -2.47 -7.28 30.40
N ALA A 354 -2.59 -6.14 31.09
CA ALA A 354 -2.45 -4.83 30.46
C ALA A 354 -0.97 -4.60 30.12
N CYS A 355 -0.64 -4.64 28.83
CA CYS A 355 0.71 -4.34 28.34
C CYS A 355 0.61 -3.68 26.97
N ASP A 356 1.36 -2.61 26.77
CA ASP A 356 1.65 -2.14 25.42
C ASP A 356 2.87 -2.90 24.89
N VAL A 357 2.72 -3.57 23.76
CA VAL A 357 3.81 -4.32 23.14
C VAL A 357 4.84 -3.40 22.47
N ALA A 358 4.47 -2.15 22.19
CA ALA A 358 5.39 -1.11 21.74
C ALA A 358 6.22 -0.54 22.91
N ASP A 359 5.91 -0.85 24.17
CA ASP A 359 6.78 -0.58 25.31
C ASP A 359 7.66 -1.80 25.60
N ARG A 360 8.93 -1.69 25.23
CA ARG A 360 9.92 -2.76 25.38
C ARG A 360 10.12 -3.17 26.85
N ALA A 361 10.07 -2.22 27.79
CA ALA A 361 10.31 -2.49 29.20
C ALA A 361 9.10 -3.20 29.83
N ALA A 362 7.89 -2.75 29.51
CA ALA A 362 6.65 -3.41 29.95
C ALA A 362 6.58 -4.85 29.41
N LEU A 363 6.87 -5.05 28.12
CA LEU A 363 6.88 -6.37 27.51
C LEU A 363 7.95 -7.29 28.12
N ALA A 364 9.15 -6.76 28.43
CA ALA A 364 10.20 -7.52 29.10
C ALA A 364 9.76 -7.97 30.50
N ALA A 365 9.09 -7.10 31.26
CA ALA A 365 8.55 -7.46 32.57
C ALA A 365 7.49 -8.57 32.47
N LEU A 366 6.58 -8.47 31.49
CA LEU A 366 5.56 -9.50 31.25
C LEU A 366 6.18 -10.86 30.91
N LEU A 367 7.19 -10.89 30.03
CA LEU A 367 7.88 -12.12 29.63
C LEU A 367 8.72 -12.73 30.76
N ALA A 368 9.21 -11.92 31.70
CA ALA A 368 9.90 -12.40 32.89
C ALA A 368 8.94 -13.04 33.91
N GLU A 369 7.74 -12.49 34.06
CA GLU A 369 6.70 -13.02 34.93
C GLU A 369 6.04 -14.29 34.36
N HIS A 370 5.86 -14.32 33.03
CA HIS A 370 5.26 -15.44 32.30
C HIS A 370 6.17 -15.88 31.14
N PRO A 371 7.12 -16.80 31.40
CA PRO A 371 7.90 -17.42 30.35
C PRO A 371 6.99 -18.16 29.34
N VAL A 372 7.24 -17.94 28.05
CA VAL A 372 6.41 -18.44 26.96
C VAL A 372 7.16 -19.42 26.06
N ASP A 373 6.40 -20.38 25.53
CA ASP A 373 6.87 -21.42 24.61
C ASP A 373 6.38 -21.16 23.18
N ALA A 374 5.30 -20.39 23.03
CA ALA A 374 4.79 -19.93 21.75
C ALA A 374 4.26 -18.48 21.81
N VAL A 375 4.29 -17.81 20.66
CA VAL A 375 3.78 -16.44 20.49
C VAL A 375 2.83 -16.37 19.31
N VAL A 376 1.70 -15.69 19.52
CA VAL A 376 0.78 -15.23 18.48
C VAL A 376 0.70 -13.70 18.56
N HIS A 377 1.31 -13.04 17.58
CA HIS A 377 1.30 -11.59 17.47
C HIS A 377 0.13 -11.10 16.61
N ALA A 378 -1.02 -10.86 17.26
CA ALA A 378 -2.23 -10.32 16.65
C ALA A 378 -2.53 -8.86 17.04
N ALA A 379 -1.56 -8.15 17.64
CA ALA A 379 -1.72 -6.73 17.95
C ALA A 379 -1.74 -5.90 16.67
N GLY A 380 -2.53 -4.83 16.67
CA GLY A 380 -2.59 -3.88 15.57
C GLY A 380 -3.97 -3.27 15.37
N THR A 381 -3.97 -2.10 14.75
CA THR A 381 -5.15 -1.39 14.27
C THR A 381 -4.90 -1.00 12.82
N ALA A 382 -5.96 -0.91 12.03
CA ALA A 382 -5.90 -0.31 10.71
C ALA A 382 -6.52 1.07 10.80
N GLU A 383 -5.75 2.09 10.45
CA GLU A 383 -6.26 3.42 10.20
C GLU A 383 -6.10 3.71 8.71
N ALA A 384 -7.18 4.16 8.09
CA ALA A 384 -7.19 4.52 6.68
C ALA A 384 -6.85 6.01 6.55
N GLY A 385 -5.97 6.35 5.62
CA GLY A 385 -5.56 7.71 5.34
C GLY A 385 -4.69 7.78 4.09
N MET A 386 -4.89 8.82 3.29
CA MET A 386 -4.15 9.05 2.07
C MET A 386 -2.69 9.36 2.40
N LEU A 387 -1.76 8.85 1.60
CA LEU A 387 -0.33 9.10 1.79
C LEU A 387 0.02 10.59 1.67
N ALA A 388 -0.75 11.35 0.89
CA ALA A 388 -0.58 12.80 0.76
C ALA A 388 -0.91 13.59 2.04
N GLU A 389 -1.76 13.04 2.91
CA GLU A 389 -2.34 13.72 4.08
C GLU A 389 -1.85 13.16 5.41
N THR A 390 -1.33 11.93 5.41
CA THR A 390 -0.84 11.28 6.64
C THR A 390 0.36 12.04 7.22
N ASN A 391 0.35 12.30 8.53
CA ASN A 391 1.52 12.80 9.23
C ASN A 391 2.34 11.63 9.81
N LEU A 392 3.62 11.88 10.08
CA LEU A 392 4.53 10.85 10.57
C LEU A 392 4.16 10.31 11.96
N GLY A 393 3.49 11.11 12.80
CA GLY A 393 3.03 10.68 14.13
C GLY A 393 1.96 9.60 14.01
N ASP A 394 0.92 9.84 13.20
CA ASP A 394 -0.16 8.89 12.97
C ASP A 394 0.34 7.63 12.23
N PHE A 395 1.26 7.82 11.28
CA PHE A 395 1.93 6.71 10.61
C PHE A 395 2.68 5.82 11.62
N ALA A 396 3.51 6.42 12.49
CA ALA A 396 4.24 5.69 13.52
C ALA A 396 3.31 5.01 14.52
N ALA A 397 2.24 5.68 14.96
CA ALA A 397 1.24 5.13 15.88
C ALA A 397 0.55 3.89 15.29
N THR A 398 0.26 3.89 13.99
CA THR A 398 -0.33 2.73 13.28
C THR A 398 0.67 1.59 13.13
N VAL A 399 1.94 1.88 12.86
CA VAL A 399 3.00 0.88 12.66
C VAL A 399 3.44 0.23 13.98
N ALA A 400 3.55 1.00 15.06
CA ALA A 400 4.14 0.59 16.33
C ALA A 400 3.58 -0.70 16.95
N PRO A 401 2.25 -0.88 17.14
CA PRO A 401 1.73 -2.08 17.81
C PRO A 401 1.97 -3.36 17.02
N LYS A 402 2.18 -3.27 15.69
CA LYS A 402 2.52 -4.39 14.81
C LYS A 402 4.03 -4.56 14.65
N ALA A 403 4.67 -3.63 13.96
CA ALA A 403 6.07 -3.80 13.58
C ALA A 403 7.01 -3.73 14.78
N LEU A 404 6.90 -2.64 15.57
CA LEU A 404 7.77 -2.47 16.74
C LEU A 404 7.47 -3.52 17.82
N GLY A 405 6.19 -3.85 18.04
CA GLY A 405 5.79 -4.94 18.94
C GLY A 405 6.39 -6.30 18.55
N ALA A 406 6.34 -6.66 17.27
CA ALA A 406 6.96 -7.89 16.78
C ALA A 406 8.50 -7.87 16.88
N LEU A 407 9.13 -6.71 16.66
CA LEU A 407 10.57 -6.54 16.86
C LEU A 407 10.96 -6.76 18.32
N HIS A 408 10.25 -6.13 19.27
CA HIS A 408 10.50 -6.34 20.69
C HIS A 408 10.33 -7.80 21.11
N LEU A 409 9.29 -8.48 20.62
CA LEU A 409 9.11 -9.92 20.85
C LEU A 409 10.31 -10.73 20.31
N HIS A 410 10.78 -10.41 19.11
CA HIS A 410 11.95 -11.06 18.53
C HIS A 410 13.21 -10.86 19.38
N GLU A 411 13.50 -9.62 19.77
CA GLU A 411 14.69 -9.27 20.56
C GLU A 411 14.66 -9.86 21.97
N LEU A 412 13.52 -9.76 22.67
CA LEU A 412 13.39 -10.18 24.06
C LEU A 412 13.36 -11.70 24.22
N LEU A 413 12.85 -12.42 23.22
CA LEU A 413 12.87 -13.89 23.19
C LEU A 413 14.19 -14.43 22.63
N GLY A 414 14.94 -13.62 21.89
CA GLY A 414 16.27 -13.97 21.36
C GLY A 414 16.26 -15.27 20.55
N GLU A 415 17.21 -16.14 20.85
CA GLU A 415 17.39 -17.45 20.21
C GLU A 415 16.66 -18.60 20.94
N ARG A 416 15.74 -18.28 21.86
CA ARG A 416 14.93 -19.31 22.53
C ARG A 416 14.21 -20.18 21.49
N GLU A 417 14.28 -21.49 21.68
CA GLU A 417 13.50 -22.44 20.90
C GLU A 417 12.02 -22.27 21.26
N LEU A 418 11.21 -21.88 20.27
CA LEU A 418 9.77 -21.66 20.40
C LEU A 418 9.02 -22.65 19.51
N ASP A 419 7.90 -23.15 20.02
CA ASP A 419 6.99 -24.05 19.30
C ASP A 419 6.29 -23.34 18.14
N ALA A 420 6.02 -22.05 18.32
CA ALA A 420 5.49 -21.18 17.28
C ALA A 420 5.85 -19.72 17.55
N PHE A 421 6.08 -18.97 16.47
CA PHE A 421 6.19 -17.52 16.49
C PHE A 421 5.37 -16.99 15.32
N VAL A 422 4.08 -16.75 15.58
CA VAL A 422 3.07 -16.45 14.56
C VAL A 422 2.87 -14.95 14.46
N LEU A 423 2.97 -14.41 13.26
CA LEU A 423 2.76 -13.00 12.97
C LEU A 423 1.49 -12.82 12.12
N PHE A 424 0.52 -12.06 12.63
CA PHE A 424 -0.70 -11.75 11.91
C PHE A 424 -0.47 -10.55 11.01
N SER A 425 -0.07 -10.85 9.77
CA SER A 425 0.08 -9.92 8.66
C SER A 425 -1.26 -9.70 7.95
N SER A 426 -1.25 -9.02 6.81
CA SER A 426 -2.44 -8.70 6.02
C SER A 426 -2.12 -8.69 4.53
N ILE A 427 -3.11 -9.01 3.70
CA ILE A 427 -3.05 -8.84 2.23
C ILE A 427 -2.63 -7.42 1.79
N SER A 428 -2.90 -6.40 2.60
CA SER A 428 -2.43 -5.02 2.35
C SER A 428 -0.89 -4.95 2.32
N GLY A 429 -0.21 -5.70 3.19
CA GLY A 429 1.24 -5.88 3.16
C GLY A 429 1.73 -6.65 1.92
N VAL A 430 0.86 -7.41 1.24
CA VAL A 430 1.23 -8.27 0.12
C VAL A 430 1.08 -7.57 -1.22
N TRP A 431 -0.07 -6.94 -1.50
CA TRP A 431 -0.34 -6.27 -2.78
C TRP A 431 -0.72 -4.79 -2.63
N GLY A 432 -0.87 -4.28 -1.41
CA GLY A 432 -1.24 -2.89 -1.14
C GLY A 432 -2.75 -2.69 -1.00
N GLY A 433 -3.13 -1.58 -0.37
CA GLY A 433 -4.49 -1.06 -0.38
C GLY A 433 -4.41 0.47 -0.35
N GLY A 434 -5.13 1.14 -1.25
CA GLY A 434 -5.21 2.61 -1.24
C GLY A 434 -5.70 3.12 0.12
N GLY A 435 -5.08 4.18 0.62
CA GLY A 435 -5.32 4.71 1.95
C GLY A 435 -4.76 3.85 3.08
N GLN A 436 -3.95 2.82 2.81
CA GLN A 436 -3.44 1.90 3.84
C GLN A 436 -1.91 1.88 3.92
N ALA A 437 -1.24 3.01 3.67
CA ALA A 437 0.23 3.08 3.59
C ALA A 437 0.92 2.58 4.88
N ALA A 438 0.53 3.12 6.04
CA ALA A 438 1.09 2.74 7.33
C ALA A 438 0.79 1.27 7.68
N TYR A 439 -0.46 0.84 7.46
CA TYR A 439 -0.87 -0.54 7.72
C TYR A 439 -0.14 -1.54 6.80
N SER A 440 0.03 -1.21 5.52
CA SER A 440 0.76 -2.04 4.55
C SER A 440 2.25 -2.13 4.89
N ALA A 441 2.87 -1.02 5.31
CA ALA A 441 4.24 -1.00 5.79
C ALA A 441 4.43 -1.89 7.02
N ALA A 442 3.54 -1.77 8.01
CA ALA A 442 3.57 -2.58 9.22
C ALA A 442 3.46 -4.08 8.94
N ASN A 443 2.54 -4.49 8.05
CA ASN A 443 2.36 -5.90 7.70
C ASN A 443 3.51 -6.44 6.83
N ALA A 444 4.04 -5.64 5.90
CA ALA A 444 5.22 -6.03 5.12
C ALA A 444 6.46 -6.24 6.01
N PHE A 445 6.60 -5.49 7.11
CA PHE A 445 7.62 -5.75 8.13
C PHE A 445 7.44 -7.13 8.78
N LEU A 446 6.21 -7.53 9.11
CA LEU A 446 5.95 -8.84 9.71
C LEU A 446 6.38 -9.99 8.78
N ASP A 447 6.09 -9.85 7.49
CA ASP A 447 6.52 -10.82 6.47
C ASP A 447 8.05 -10.88 6.38
N GLY A 448 8.71 -9.72 6.36
CA GLY A 448 10.18 -9.60 6.36
C GLY A 448 10.82 -10.16 7.63
N LEU A 449 10.23 -9.91 8.80
CA LEU A 449 10.71 -10.42 10.09
C LEU A 449 10.61 -11.94 10.16
N ALA A 450 9.53 -12.54 9.63
CA ALA A 450 9.41 -13.99 9.57
C ALA A 450 10.51 -14.61 8.70
N GLN A 451 10.81 -14.02 7.53
CA GLN A 451 11.92 -14.46 6.68
C GLN A 451 13.28 -14.27 7.38
N TYR A 452 13.48 -13.13 8.03
CA TYR A 452 14.69 -12.80 8.77
C TYR A 452 14.98 -13.79 9.91
N ARG A 453 13.95 -14.17 10.69
CA ARG A 453 14.04 -15.18 11.76
C ARG A 453 14.38 -16.55 11.20
N ARG A 454 13.69 -17.00 10.15
CA ARG A 454 13.92 -18.32 9.54
C ARG A 454 15.30 -18.45 8.91
N ALA A 455 15.82 -17.38 8.30
CA ALA A 455 17.18 -17.35 7.77
C ALA A 455 18.26 -17.57 8.86
N ARG A 456 17.90 -17.39 10.14
CA ARG A 456 18.74 -17.64 11.32
C ARG A 456 18.41 -18.95 12.04
N GLY A 457 17.58 -19.81 11.42
CA GLY A 457 17.15 -21.08 12.00
C GLY A 457 16.11 -20.94 13.12
N LEU A 458 15.53 -19.76 13.31
CA LEU A 458 14.49 -19.53 14.33
C LEU A 458 13.09 -19.77 13.76
N THR A 459 12.20 -20.31 14.58
CA THR A 459 10.77 -20.47 14.24
C THR A 459 10.15 -19.09 13.95
N ALA A 460 9.42 -19.01 12.83
CA ALA A 460 8.49 -17.94 12.50
C ALA A 460 7.52 -18.35 11.38
N THR A 461 6.29 -17.88 11.48
CA THR A 461 5.25 -18.00 10.46
C THR A 461 4.50 -16.68 10.37
N ALA A 462 4.57 -16.00 9.22
CA ALA A 462 3.71 -14.84 8.95
C ALA A 462 2.53 -15.26 8.07
N ILE A 463 1.32 -14.87 8.48
CA ILE A 463 0.11 -15.12 7.70
C ILE A 463 -0.50 -13.79 7.28
N ALA A 464 -0.49 -13.53 5.99
CA ALA A 464 -1.13 -12.37 5.40
C ALA A 464 -2.63 -12.65 5.19
N TRP A 465 -3.44 -12.24 6.16
CA TRP A 465 -4.88 -12.48 6.14
C TRP A 465 -5.63 -11.54 5.20
N GLY A 466 -6.60 -12.10 4.49
CA GLY A 466 -7.77 -11.38 4.00
C GLY A 466 -8.69 -10.95 5.15
N PRO A 467 -9.79 -10.24 4.86
CA PRO A 467 -10.73 -9.79 5.90
C PRO A 467 -11.33 -10.98 6.67
N TRP A 468 -11.51 -10.84 7.98
CA TRP A 468 -12.22 -11.82 8.81
C TRP A 468 -13.66 -11.34 9.03
N ALA A 469 -14.60 -12.29 9.07
CA ALA A 469 -15.96 -12.05 9.51
C ALA A 469 -16.03 -11.99 11.05
N GLU A 470 -17.19 -11.57 11.58
CA GLU A 470 -17.50 -11.62 13.02
C GLU A 470 -16.59 -10.75 13.93
N GLY A 471 -16.15 -9.60 13.39
CA GLY A 471 -15.57 -8.51 14.18
C GLY A 471 -14.09 -8.21 13.89
N GLY A 472 -13.57 -7.16 14.53
CA GLY A 472 -12.21 -6.66 14.33
C GLY A 472 -12.19 -5.42 13.43
N MET A 473 -11.39 -5.44 12.37
CA MET A 473 -11.29 -4.33 11.40
C MET A 473 -12.45 -4.29 10.39
N VAL A 474 -13.30 -5.32 10.40
CA VAL A 474 -14.58 -5.38 9.69
C VAL A 474 -15.62 -5.47 10.80
N ALA A 475 -16.16 -4.33 11.20
CA ALA A 475 -16.93 -4.23 12.45
C ALA A 475 -18.44 -4.39 12.22
N ASP A 476 -18.92 -4.11 11.01
CA ASP A 476 -20.34 -4.20 10.66
C ASP A 476 -20.61 -4.78 9.26
N ALA A 477 -21.88 -5.03 8.98
CA ALA A 477 -22.34 -5.60 7.71
C ALA A 477 -22.11 -4.66 6.50
N GLY A 478 -21.95 -3.36 6.72
CA GLY A 478 -21.65 -2.38 5.68
C GLY A 478 -20.20 -2.49 5.21
N ASP A 479 -19.26 -2.67 6.13
CA ASP A 479 -17.85 -2.93 5.84
C ASP A 479 -17.67 -4.23 5.03
N GLU A 480 -18.36 -5.30 5.43
CA GLU A 480 -18.30 -6.60 4.75
C GLU A 480 -18.85 -6.52 3.32
N GLU A 481 -19.98 -5.85 3.12
CA GLU A 481 -20.57 -5.67 1.79
C GLU A 481 -19.66 -4.82 0.88
N ARG A 482 -19.01 -3.78 1.42
CA ARG A 482 -18.01 -2.98 0.68
C ARG A 482 -16.83 -3.82 0.21
N LEU A 483 -16.27 -4.66 1.08
CA LEU A 483 -15.17 -5.57 0.72
C LEU A 483 -15.60 -6.60 -0.34
N ARG A 484 -16.80 -7.16 -0.17
CA ARG A 484 -17.37 -8.14 -1.12
C ARG A 484 -17.57 -7.54 -2.51
N ARG A 485 -17.95 -6.26 -2.60
CA ARG A 485 -18.05 -5.53 -3.88
C ARG A 485 -16.70 -5.35 -4.56
N ARG A 486 -15.61 -5.22 -3.78
CA ARG A 486 -14.22 -5.20 -4.28
C ARG A 486 -13.65 -6.59 -4.57
N GLY A 487 -14.46 -7.64 -4.46
CA GLY A 487 -14.03 -9.02 -4.69
C GLY A 487 -13.26 -9.65 -3.53
N LEU A 488 -13.34 -9.09 -2.32
CA LEU A 488 -12.77 -9.68 -1.10
C LEU A 488 -13.89 -10.21 -0.20
N THR A 489 -13.93 -11.52 -0.01
CA THR A 489 -14.91 -12.17 0.87
C THR A 489 -14.35 -12.32 2.28
N ALA A 490 -15.15 -11.99 3.29
CA ALA A 490 -14.76 -12.15 4.69
C ALA A 490 -14.65 -13.64 5.07
N LEU A 491 -13.52 -14.00 5.67
CA LEU A 491 -13.21 -15.35 6.13
C LEU A 491 -13.94 -15.61 7.44
N ARG A 492 -14.73 -16.69 7.50
CA ARG A 492 -15.30 -17.14 8.76
C ARG A 492 -14.19 -17.53 9.75
N PRO A 493 -14.27 -17.10 11.03
CA PRO A 493 -13.21 -17.35 12.00
C PRO A 493 -12.79 -18.82 12.13
N GLU A 494 -13.74 -19.76 12.08
CA GLU A 494 -13.44 -21.19 12.20
C GLU A 494 -12.55 -21.67 11.05
N ARG A 495 -12.84 -21.21 9.82
CA ARG A 495 -12.06 -21.57 8.64
C ARG A 495 -10.70 -20.88 8.62
N ALA A 496 -10.63 -19.64 9.08
CA ALA A 496 -9.38 -18.93 9.20
C ALA A 496 -8.46 -19.57 10.25
N VAL A 497 -9.02 -20.02 11.39
CA VAL A 497 -8.30 -20.82 12.39
C VAL A 497 -7.83 -22.15 11.80
N SER A 498 -8.65 -22.85 11.01
CA SER A 498 -8.19 -24.06 10.29
C SER A 498 -7.03 -23.77 9.34
N ALA A 499 -7.03 -22.63 8.65
CA ALA A 499 -5.92 -22.19 7.81
C ALA A 499 -4.64 -21.91 8.62
N LEU A 500 -4.77 -21.30 9.80
CA LEU A 500 -3.66 -21.09 10.75
C LEU A 500 -3.08 -22.43 11.20
N HIS A 501 -3.92 -23.38 11.61
CA HIS A 501 -3.48 -24.71 11.99
C HIS A 501 -2.74 -25.41 10.83
N GLY A 502 -3.28 -25.35 9.61
CA GLY A 502 -2.63 -25.88 8.42
C GLY A 502 -1.27 -25.24 8.14
N ALA A 503 -1.14 -23.93 8.33
CA ALA A 503 0.13 -23.22 8.13
C ALA A 503 1.22 -23.64 9.12
N LEU A 504 0.83 -23.88 10.39
CA LEU A 504 1.75 -24.38 11.42
C LEU A 504 2.16 -25.83 11.18
N SER A 505 1.20 -26.67 10.78
CA SER A 505 1.43 -28.10 10.47
C SER A 505 2.26 -28.31 9.19
N GLY A 506 2.14 -27.40 8.21
CA GLY A 506 2.87 -27.44 6.93
C GLY A 506 4.27 -26.83 6.94
N ALA A 507 4.72 -26.32 8.09
CA ALA A 507 6.00 -25.61 8.26
C ALA A 507 6.17 -24.37 7.38
N ASP A 508 5.07 -23.70 7.02
CA ASP A 508 5.09 -22.49 6.19
C ASP A 508 5.89 -21.36 6.86
N GLY A 509 6.66 -20.63 6.03
CA GLY A 509 7.35 -19.41 6.47
C GLY A 509 6.47 -18.17 6.34
N THR A 510 5.95 -17.94 5.13
CA THR A 510 5.04 -16.82 4.82
C THR A 510 3.93 -17.34 3.92
N VAL A 511 2.68 -17.14 4.29
CA VAL A 511 1.51 -17.56 3.51
C VAL A 511 0.46 -16.47 3.49
N THR A 512 -0.20 -16.30 2.36
CA THR A 512 -1.37 -15.41 2.22
C THR A 512 -2.62 -16.28 2.24
N VAL A 513 -3.60 -15.92 3.06
CA VAL A 513 -4.89 -16.62 3.15
C VAL A 513 -5.99 -15.61 2.89
N ALA A 514 -6.63 -15.70 1.72
CA ALA A 514 -7.70 -14.78 1.32
C ALA A 514 -8.70 -15.45 0.38
N ASP A 515 -9.98 -15.16 0.57
CA ASP A 515 -11.04 -15.53 -0.36
C ASP A 515 -11.27 -14.37 -1.34
N VAL A 516 -10.81 -14.55 -2.57
CA VAL A 516 -10.75 -13.49 -3.60
C VAL A 516 -11.54 -13.90 -4.83
N ASP A 517 -12.55 -13.10 -5.17
CA ASP A 517 -13.17 -13.10 -6.48
C ASP A 517 -12.28 -12.29 -7.43
N TRP A 518 -11.33 -12.98 -8.08
CA TRP A 518 -10.34 -12.36 -8.96
C TRP A 518 -10.95 -11.55 -10.10
N ALA A 519 -12.11 -11.99 -10.63
CA ALA A 519 -12.79 -11.30 -11.72
C ALA A 519 -13.33 -9.94 -11.29
N ARG A 520 -13.76 -9.81 -10.02
CA ARG A 520 -14.19 -8.53 -9.43
C ARG A 520 -13.03 -7.70 -8.90
N PHE A 521 -12.01 -8.35 -8.35
CA PHE A 521 -10.88 -7.67 -7.71
C PHE A 521 -9.93 -7.02 -8.72
N VAL A 522 -9.52 -7.76 -9.76
CA VAL A 522 -8.42 -7.32 -10.63
C VAL A 522 -8.75 -6.06 -11.42
N VAL A 523 -10.01 -5.89 -11.81
CA VAL A 523 -10.46 -4.79 -12.66
C VAL A 523 -10.20 -3.44 -11.97
N PRO A 524 -10.89 -3.07 -10.87
CA PRO A 524 -10.67 -1.77 -10.22
C PRO A 524 -9.22 -1.62 -9.73
N PHE A 525 -8.59 -2.71 -9.29
CA PHE A 525 -7.21 -2.70 -8.82
C PHE A 525 -6.20 -2.31 -9.91
N THR A 526 -6.48 -2.62 -11.18
CA THR A 526 -5.56 -2.39 -12.31
C THR A 526 -5.91 -1.21 -13.22
N VAL A 527 -7.01 -0.50 -12.94
CA VAL A 527 -7.45 0.67 -13.73
C VAL A 527 -6.38 1.75 -13.78
N GLY A 528 -5.85 2.16 -12.62
CA GLY A 528 -4.88 3.25 -12.55
C GLY A 528 -3.46 2.82 -12.94
N ARG A 529 -3.16 1.52 -12.79
CA ARG A 529 -1.84 0.93 -13.05
C ARG A 529 -1.95 -0.58 -13.24
N PRO A 530 -1.40 -1.17 -14.32
CA PRO A 530 -1.29 -2.63 -14.44
C PRO A 530 -0.52 -3.25 -13.28
N SER A 531 -0.93 -4.44 -12.84
CA SER A 531 -0.26 -5.17 -11.75
C SER A 531 0.37 -6.46 -12.25
N ALA A 532 1.67 -6.41 -12.55
CA ALA A 532 2.44 -7.60 -12.94
C ALA A 532 2.48 -8.68 -11.84
N LEU A 533 2.32 -8.28 -10.57
CA LEU A 533 2.23 -9.17 -9.42
C LEU A 533 1.14 -10.24 -9.60
N LEU A 534 -0.01 -9.85 -10.14
CA LEU A 534 -1.20 -10.71 -10.28
C LEU A 534 -1.28 -11.40 -11.65
N GLY A 535 -0.50 -10.94 -12.63
CA GLY A 535 -0.62 -11.35 -14.03
C GLY A 535 -0.29 -12.82 -14.33
N ASP A 536 0.27 -13.55 -13.38
CA ASP A 536 0.56 -14.98 -13.51
C ASP A 536 -0.56 -15.90 -12.98
N LEU A 537 -1.59 -15.34 -12.33
CA LEU A 537 -2.76 -16.11 -11.89
C LEU A 537 -3.69 -16.41 -13.09
N PRO A 538 -4.08 -17.68 -13.32
CA PRO A 538 -4.99 -18.03 -14.42
C PRO A 538 -6.30 -17.24 -14.41
N GLU A 539 -6.93 -17.12 -13.24
CA GLU A 539 -8.23 -16.45 -13.07
C GLU A 539 -8.16 -14.96 -13.40
N VAL A 540 -7.00 -14.35 -13.14
CA VAL A 540 -6.71 -12.95 -13.50
C VAL A 540 -6.54 -12.80 -15.01
N ARG A 541 -5.81 -13.72 -15.66
CA ARG A 541 -5.61 -13.69 -17.10
C ARG A 541 -6.95 -13.84 -17.84
N ASP A 542 -7.78 -14.76 -17.40
CA ASP A 542 -9.11 -15.00 -17.97
C ASP A 542 -10.02 -13.78 -17.79
N ALA A 543 -10.09 -13.23 -16.58
CA ALA A 543 -10.90 -12.05 -16.29
C ALA A 543 -10.49 -10.81 -17.10
N LEU A 544 -9.18 -10.64 -17.36
CA LEU A 544 -8.66 -9.54 -18.19
C LEU A 544 -8.83 -9.81 -19.69
N ALA A 545 -8.82 -11.07 -20.14
CA ALA A 545 -9.02 -11.45 -21.54
C ALA A 545 -10.48 -11.24 -21.98
N ASP A 546 -11.45 -11.64 -21.15
CA ASP A 546 -12.89 -11.51 -21.42
C ASP A 546 -13.34 -10.04 -21.57
N ARG A 547 -12.56 -9.12 -21.02
CA ARG A 547 -12.80 -7.67 -21.07
C ARG A 547 -12.08 -6.94 -22.19
N ARG A 548 -11.31 -7.62 -23.05
CA ARG A 548 -10.78 -7.01 -24.27
C ARG A 548 -11.84 -7.13 -25.37
N PRO A 549 -12.69 -6.11 -25.63
CA PRO A 549 -13.39 -6.07 -26.90
C PRO A 549 -12.35 -5.98 -28.03
N ALA A 550 -12.56 -6.74 -29.09
CA ALA A 550 -11.76 -6.63 -30.30
C ALA A 550 -11.81 -5.18 -30.82
N GLY A 551 -10.71 -4.43 -30.63
CA GLY A 551 -10.44 -3.21 -31.41
C GLY A 551 -10.86 -1.86 -30.84
N GLN A 552 -10.89 -1.63 -29.52
CA GLN A 552 -10.93 -0.26 -28.98
C GLN A 552 -9.94 -0.10 -27.82
N SER A 553 -8.72 0.31 -28.14
CA SER A 553 -7.88 1.07 -27.22
C SER A 553 -8.59 2.40 -26.96
N ALA A 554 -9.08 2.61 -25.73
CA ALA A 554 -9.54 3.92 -25.29
C ALA A 554 -8.32 4.85 -25.23
N GLU A 555 -8.03 5.50 -26.35
CA GLU A 555 -7.11 6.63 -26.42
C GLU A 555 -7.67 7.77 -25.54
N PRO A 556 -6.88 8.36 -24.63
CA PRO A 556 -7.27 9.54 -23.84
C PRO A 556 -7.76 10.73 -24.69
N SER A 557 -7.51 10.72 -26.00
CA SER A 557 -7.99 11.72 -26.95
C SER A 557 -9.49 11.62 -27.25
N ALA A 558 -10.12 10.46 -27.08
CA ALA A 558 -11.49 10.22 -27.55
C ALA A 558 -12.56 11.02 -26.77
N LEU A 559 -12.38 11.20 -25.46
CA LEU A 559 -13.28 12.01 -24.64
C LEU A 559 -13.05 13.51 -24.89
N ARG A 560 -11.78 13.95 -24.93
CA ARG A 560 -11.42 15.36 -25.20
C ARG A 560 -11.89 15.82 -26.59
N GLU A 561 -11.73 14.98 -27.61
CA GLU A 561 -12.23 15.25 -28.97
C GLU A 561 -13.76 15.31 -29.02
N LYS A 562 -14.46 14.43 -28.29
CA LYS A 562 -15.93 14.50 -28.14
C LYS A 562 -16.37 15.80 -27.48
N LEU A 563 -15.75 16.16 -26.34
CA LEU A 563 -16.10 17.35 -25.56
C LEU A 563 -15.84 18.66 -26.31
N ALA A 564 -14.91 18.67 -27.27
CA ALA A 564 -14.63 19.82 -28.14
C ALA A 564 -15.74 20.10 -29.18
N THR A 565 -16.58 19.10 -29.48
CA THR A 565 -17.65 19.20 -30.48
C THR A 565 -19.05 19.46 -29.89
N LEU A 566 -19.15 19.48 -28.56
CA LEU A 566 -20.41 19.61 -27.82
C LEU A 566 -20.63 21.04 -27.31
N SER A 567 -21.90 21.43 -27.18
CA SER A 567 -22.25 22.67 -26.48
C SER A 567 -21.91 22.58 -24.99
N GLU A 568 -21.78 23.73 -24.31
CA GLU A 568 -21.46 23.81 -22.88
C GLU A 568 -22.42 22.98 -22.01
N ASP A 569 -23.72 23.04 -22.29
CA ASP A 569 -24.74 22.26 -21.56
C ASP A 569 -24.68 20.76 -21.85
N GLU A 570 -24.26 20.35 -23.04
CA GLU A 570 -24.10 18.93 -23.41
C GLU A 570 -22.81 18.35 -22.84
N ARG A 571 -21.74 19.16 -22.81
CA ARG A 571 -20.45 18.83 -22.19
C ARG A 571 -20.59 18.63 -20.70
N ARG A 572 -21.25 19.56 -20.00
CA ARG A 572 -21.53 19.45 -18.56
C ARG A 572 -22.33 18.18 -18.25
N ARG A 573 -23.39 17.90 -19.01
CA ARG A 573 -24.20 16.67 -18.85
C ARG A 573 -23.36 15.41 -19.05
N LEU A 574 -22.55 15.36 -20.10
CA LEU A 574 -21.69 14.21 -20.37
C LEU A 574 -20.65 14.00 -19.26
N LEU A 575 -20.06 15.06 -18.71
CA LEU A 575 -19.11 14.97 -17.61
C LEU A 575 -19.78 14.50 -16.32
N VAL A 576 -20.98 15.01 -16.00
CA VAL A 576 -21.76 14.53 -14.83
C VAL A 576 -22.09 13.05 -15.01
N ASP A 577 -22.59 12.64 -16.18
CA ASP A 577 -22.89 11.24 -16.48
C ASP A 577 -21.65 10.35 -16.35
N THR A 578 -20.49 10.84 -16.78
CA THR A 578 -19.20 10.14 -16.68
C THR A 578 -18.80 9.97 -15.21
N VAL A 579 -18.84 11.03 -14.42
CA VAL A 579 -18.50 10.97 -12.98
C VAL A 579 -19.49 10.06 -12.24
N CYS A 580 -20.79 10.16 -12.50
CA CYS A 580 -21.80 9.29 -11.91
C CYS A 580 -21.64 7.82 -12.34
N ALA A 581 -21.25 7.55 -13.60
CA ALA A 581 -20.97 6.21 -14.07
C ALA A 581 -19.75 5.59 -13.38
N HIS A 582 -18.66 6.34 -13.22
CA HIS A 582 -17.49 5.87 -12.48
C HIS A 582 -17.78 5.73 -10.99
N ALA A 583 -18.51 6.66 -10.39
CA ALA A 583 -18.92 6.57 -9.00
C ALA A 583 -19.82 5.35 -8.76
N ALA A 584 -20.76 5.08 -9.67
CA ALA A 584 -21.59 3.89 -9.64
C ALA A 584 -20.74 2.62 -9.77
N ALA A 585 -19.75 2.60 -10.68
CA ALA A 585 -18.86 1.45 -10.85
C ALA A 585 -18.02 1.17 -9.59
N VAL A 586 -17.46 2.21 -8.95
CA VAL A 586 -16.70 2.11 -7.70
C VAL A 586 -17.59 1.63 -6.54
N LEU A 587 -18.82 2.13 -6.47
CA LEU A 587 -19.79 1.72 -5.45
C LEU A 587 -20.47 0.38 -5.77
N GLY A 588 -20.21 -0.22 -6.94
CA GLY A 588 -20.79 -1.50 -7.37
C GLY A 588 -22.27 -1.43 -7.80
N HIS A 589 -22.76 -0.24 -8.17
CA HIS A 589 -24.10 -0.05 -8.73
C HIS A 589 -24.13 -0.37 -10.24
N SER A 590 -25.25 -0.91 -10.71
CA SER A 590 -25.41 -1.36 -12.10
C SER A 590 -25.66 -0.23 -13.11
N GLY A 591 -25.71 1.04 -12.69
CA GLY A 591 -25.91 2.17 -13.59
C GLY A 591 -25.68 3.54 -12.95
N ALA A 592 -25.33 4.52 -13.78
CA ALA A 592 -25.04 5.90 -13.37
C ALA A 592 -26.23 6.59 -12.68
N THR A 593 -27.47 6.18 -12.98
CA THR A 593 -28.69 6.72 -12.38
C THR A 593 -28.89 6.32 -10.91
N ALA A 594 -28.07 5.42 -10.38
CA ALA A 594 -28.08 5.05 -8.97
C ALA A 594 -27.31 6.06 -8.09
N VAL A 595 -26.56 6.98 -8.70
CA VAL A 595 -25.79 8.02 -8.00
C VAL A 595 -26.45 9.37 -8.26
N GLU A 596 -26.88 10.04 -7.19
CA GLU A 596 -27.42 11.39 -7.28
C GLU A 596 -26.28 12.42 -7.48
N PRO A 597 -26.32 13.27 -8.53
CA PRO A 597 -25.23 14.19 -8.84
C PRO A 597 -24.92 15.25 -7.77
N ASP A 598 -25.94 15.60 -6.97
CA ASP A 598 -25.87 16.65 -5.94
C ASP A 598 -25.52 16.10 -4.55
N LEU A 599 -25.57 14.78 -4.34
CA LEU A 599 -25.33 14.19 -3.03
C LEU A 599 -23.82 14.12 -2.76
N ALA A 600 -23.43 14.39 -1.50
CA ALA A 600 -22.03 14.30 -1.12
C ALA A 600 -21.53 12.85 -1.24
N PHE A 601 -20.32 12.66 -1.76
CA PHE A 601 -19.71 11.34 -1.91
C PHE A 601 -19.66 10.57 -0.58
N ARG A 602 -19.45 11.27 0.54
CA ARG A 602 -19.48 10.67 1.89
C ARG A 602 -20.83 10.03 2.21
N ASP A 603 -21.93 10.69 1.83
CA ASP A 603 -23.29 10.20 2.07
C ASP A 603 -23.67 9.08 1.08
N LEU A 604 -23.02 9.06 -0.09
CA LEU A 604 -23.07 7.96 -1.07
C LEU A 604 -22.23 6.75 -0.66
N GLY A 605 -21.49 6.83 0.45
CA GLY A 605 -20.68 5.72 0.99
C GLY A 605 -19.23 5.68 0.49
N PHE A 606 -18.69 6.80 0.01
CA PHE A 606 -17.26 6.90 -0.30
C PHE A 606 -16.40 6.95 0.97
N ASP A 607 -15.35 6.14 0.96
CA ASP A 607 -14.18 6.18 1.84
C ASP A 607 -12.91 6.62 1.08
N SER A 608 -11.79 6.78 1.80
CA SER A 608 -10.49 7.15 1.22
C SER A 608 -10.02 6.20 0.11
N LEU A 609 -10.41 4.92 0.15
CA LEU A 609 -10.04 3.94 -0.87
C LEU A 609 -10.91 4.09 -2.14
N THR A 610 -12.23 4.29 -1.99
CA THR A 610 -13.13 4.55 -3.14
C THR A 610 -12.81 5.89 -3.81
N ALA A 611 -12.33 6.86 -3.03
CA ALA A 611 -11.90 8.15 -3.57
C ALA A 611 -10.69 8.00 -4.51
N VAL A 612 -9.72 7.16 -4.14
CA VAL A 612 -8.57 6.81 -4.99
C VAL A 612 -9.05 6.10 -6.26
N GLU A 613 -9.94 5.11 -6.12
CA GLU A 613 -10.47 4.31 -7.23
C GLU A 613 -11.23 5.20 -8.24
N LEU A 614 -12.11 6.08 -7.78
CA LEU A 614 -12.83 7.04 -8.64
C LEU A 614 -11.87 8.00 -9.32
N ARG A 615 -10.92 8.57 -8.59
CA ARG A 615 -9.93 9.48 -9.16
C ARG A 615 -9.09 8.78 -10.23
N ASN A 616 -8.67 7.55 -9.99
CA ASN A 616 -7.88 6.77 -10.96
C ASN A 616 -8.69 6.50 -12.25
N LEU A 617 -9.98 6.16 -12.13
CA LEU A 617 -10.89 6.01 -13.26
C LEU A 617 -11.01 7.33 -14.05
N LEU A 618 -11.28 8.44 -13.37
CA LEU A 618 -11.42 9.75 -14.03
C LEU A 618 -10.11 10.20 -14.68
N THR A 619 -8.97 9.94 -14.04
CA THR A 619 -7.63 10.24 -14.58
C THR A 619 -7.34 9.46 -15.86
N ALA A 620 -7.80 8.20 -15.94
CA ALA A 620 -7.66 7.36 -17.11
C ALA A 620 -8.53 7.85 -18.28
N ASP A 621 -9.80 8.19 -18.01
CA ASP A 621 -10.75 8.60 -19.06
C ASP A 621 -10.53 10.03 -19.56
N THR A 622 -10.08 10.94 -18.69
CA THR A 622 -9.88 12.37 -19.05
C THR A 622 -8.44 12.68 -19.47
N GLY A 623 -7.48 11.84 -19.10
CA GLY A 623 -6.05 12.09 -19.26
C GLY A 623 -5.50 13.20 -18.34
N LEU A 624 -6.32 13.86 -17.52
CA LEU A 624 -5.89 14.93 -16.60
C LEU A 624 -5.06 14.39 -15.43
N THR A 625 -4.18 15.23 -14.87
CA THR A 625 -3.52 14.93 -13.59
C THR A 625 -4.42 15.40 -12.46
N LEU A 626 -5.23 14.49 -11.93
CA LEU A 626 -6.17 14.82 -10.84
C LEU A 626 -5.51 14.58 -9.47
N PRO A 627 -5.67 15.51 -8.51
CA PRO A 627 -5.09 15.38 -7.18
C PRO A 627 -5.76 14.22 -6.41
N ALA A 628 -5.00 13.62 -5.49
CA ALA A 628 -5.52 12.51 -4.68
C ALA A 628 -6.65 12.95 -3.73
N THR A 629 -6.75 14.26 -3.46
CA THR A 629 -7.77 14.94 -2.66
C THR A 629 -9.04 15.29 -3.44
N LEU A 630 -9.12 14.96 -4.74
CA LEU A 630 -10.21 15.37 -5.65
C LEU A 630 -11.61 15.26 -5.05
N VAL A 631 -11.93 14.11 -4.44
CA VAL A 631 -13.25 13.84 -3.86
C VAL A 631 -13.54 14.68 -2.62
N PHE A 632 -12.50 15.14 -1.91
CA PHE A 632 -12.64 16.01 -0.74
C PHE A 632 -12.72 17.48 -1.15
N ASP A 633 -11.93 17.89 -2.15
CA ASP A 633 -11.95 19.25 -2.71
C ASP A 633 -13.26 19.53 -3.48
N HIS A 634 -13.83 18.47 -4.08
CA HIS A 634 -15.07 18.51 -4.87
C HIS A 634 -16.02 17.42 -4.38
N PRO A 635 -16.83 17.69 -3.34
CA PRO A 635 -17.53 16.67 -2.58
C PRO A 635 -18.73 16.04 -3.27
N THR A 636 -19.11 16.47 -4.48
CA THR A 636 -20.25 15.91 -5.24
C THR A 636 -19.86 15.57 -6.68
N PRO A 637 -20.54 14.60 -7.33
CA PRO A 637 -20.31 14.30 -8.75
C PRO A 637 -20.40 15.54 -9.65
N GLU A 638 -21.34 16.44 -9.37
CA GLU A 638 -21.50 17.70 -10.09
C GLU A 638 -20.32 18.67 -9.87
N ALA A 639 -19.78 18.74 -8.64
CA ALA A 639 -18.60 19.55 -8.35
C ALA A 639 -17.35 19.03 -9.09
N ILE A 640 -17.16 17.71 -9.14
CA ILE A 640 -16.07 17.11 -9.93
C ILE A 640 -16.27 17.38 -11.41
N ALA A 641 -17.48 17.18 -11.96
CA ALA A 641 -17.75 17.42 -13.37
C ALA A 641 -17.46 18.87 -13.79
N ARG A 642 -17.78 19.84 -12.92
CA ARG A 642 -17.45 21.26 -13.12
C ARG A 642 -15.95 21.52 -13.10
N HIS A 643 -15.21 20.89 -12.19
CA HIS A 643 -13.76 20.99 -12.14
C HIS A 643 -13.11 20.41 -13.41
N LEU A 644 -13.57 19.22 -13.85
CA LEU A 644 -13.10 18.59 -15.09
C LEU A 644 -13.39 19.44 -16.33
N ASP A 645 -14.55 20.09 -16.40
CA ASP A 645 -14.89 20.99 -17.51
C ASP A 645 -13.92 22.17 -17.59
N GLY A 646 -13.60 22.78 -16.44
CA GLY A 646 -12.61 23.87 -16.35
C GLY A 646 -11.21 23.44 -16.81
N GLU A 647 -10.74 22.27 -16.37
CA GLU A 647 -9.42 21.73 -16.73
C GLU A 647 -9.33 21.30 -18.21
N LEU A 648 -10.43 20.81 -18.80
CA LEU A 648 -10.46 20.31 -20.18
C LEU A 648 -10.69 21.41 -21.22
N THR A 649 -11.35 22.51 -20.85
CA THR A 649 -11.66 23.63 -21.74
C THR A 649 -10.74 24.84 -21.53
N GLY A 650 -10.14 24.97 -20.35
CA GLY A 650 -9.21 26.04 -19.96
C GLY A 650 -7.80 25.89 -20.52
N GLY A 651 -7.65 25.44 -21.77
CA GLY A 651 -6.37 25.46 -22.47
C GLY A 651 -5.92 26.90 -22.79
N THR A 652 -5.39 27.62 -21.81
CA THR A 652 -4.59 28.83 -22.02
C THR A 652 -3.53 28.89 -20.92
N SER A 653 -2.26 28.90 -21.36
CA SER A 653 -0.97 29.05 -20.67
C SER A 653 -0.93 29.22 -19.14
N PRO A 654 0.06 28.61 -18.44
CA PRO A 654 0.39 28.98 -17.07
C PRO A 654 1.06 30.36 -17.07
N ASP A 655 0.26 31.42 -16.94
CA ASP A 655 0.60 32.70 -16.30
C ASP A 655 -0.53 33.71 -16.56
N GLU A 656 -1.42 33.86 -15.58
CA GLU A 656 -2.03 35.11 -15.09
C GLU A 656 -3.18 34.74 -14.14
N VAL A 657 -2.93 34.80 -12.83
CA VAL A 657 -4.00 34.76 -11.83
C VAL A 657 -4.90 35.97 -12.08
N SER A 658 -6.10 35.73 -12.62
CA SER A 658 -7.11 36.78 -12.73
C SER A 658 -7.51 37.22 -11.34
N VAL A 659 -7.06 38.41 -10.94
CA VAL A 659 -7.41 39.05 -9.66
C VAL A 659 -8.91 39.07 -9.43
N PHE A 660 -9.70 39.18 -10.50
CA PHE A 660 -11.16 39.15 -10.43
C PHE A 660 -11.71 37.75 -10.12
N GLY A 661 -11.11 36.68 -10.64
CA GLY A 661 -11.52 35.31 -10.32
C GLY A 661 -11.28 34.92 -8.85
N GLU A 662 -10.21 35.44 -8.24
CA GLU A 662 -9.98 35.26 -6.80
C GLU A 662 -10.85 36.16 -5.94
N LEU A 663 -11.23 37.35 -6.43
CA LEU A 663 -12.23 38.18 -5.75
C LEU A 663 -13.62 37.52 -5.74
N ASP A 664 -14.00 36.83 -6.81
CA ASP A 664 -15.26 36.08 -6.89
C ASP A 664 -15.28 34.90 -5.90
N ARG A 665 -14.16 34.17 -5.76
CA ARG A 665 -13.99 33.13 -4.72
C ARG A 665 -14.05 33.72 -3.31
N LEU A 666 -13.39 34.86 -3.09
CA LEU A 666 -13.41 35.56 -1.81
C LEU A 666 -14.83 36.03 -1.46
N GLU A 667 -15.60 36.52 -2.44
CA GLU A 667 -16.99 36.95 -2.27
C GLU A 667 -17.90 35.79 -1.86
N ALA A 668 -17.75 34.61 -2.49
CA ALA A 668 -18.49 33.40 -2.11
C ALA A 668 -18.17 32.94 -0.66
N VAL A 669 -16.90 33.04 -0.24
CA VAL A 669 -16.45 32.72 1.13
C VAL A 669 -16.90 33.77 2.15
N ILE A 670 -16.94 35.06 1.77
CA ILE A 670 -17.45 36.13 2.63
C ILE A 670 -18.98 36.02 2.79
N GLY A 671 -19.69 35.62 1.73
CA GLY A 671 -21.13 35.36 1.78
C GLY A 671 -21.51 34.27 2.78
N THR A 672 -20.69 33.24 2.92
CA THR A 672 -20.85 32.19 3.94
C THR A 672 -20.42 32.64 5.35
N ALA A 673 -19.42 33.51 5.46
CA ALA A 673 -19.02 34.10 6.75
C ALA A 673 -20.02 35.15 7.29
N ALA A 674 -20.87 35.72 6.43
CA ALA A 674 -21.88 36.72 6.81
C ALA A 674 -23.00 36.15 7.72
N THR A 675 -23.14 34.83 7.77
CA THR A 675 -24.08 34.12 8.66
C THR A 675 -23.40 33.53 9.90
N ALA A 676 -22.08 33.69 10.05
CA ALA A 676 -21.29 33.16 11.16
C ALA A 676 -21.40 34.02 12.45
N GLU A 677 -20.87 33.49 13.56
CA GLU A 677 -20.80 34.17 14.86
C GLU A 677 -20.10 35.55 14.78
N GLU A 678 -20.50 36.47 15.66
CA GLU A 678 -20.03 37.88 15.66
C GLU A 678 -18.51 38.03 15.73
N THR A 679 -17.83 37.12 16.42
CA THR A 679 -16.36 37.06 16.53
C THR A 679 -15.71 36.76 15.18
N VAL A 680 -16.30 35.90 14.36
CA VAL A 680 -15.80 35.56 13.03
C VAL A 680 -16.07 36.71 12.05
N ARG A 681 -17.28 37.28 12.06
CA ARG A 681 -17.63 38.43 11.20
C ARG A 681 -16.76 39.66 11.49
N SER A 682 -16.53 39.97 12.76
CA SER A 682 -15.66 41.10 13.15
C SER A 682 -14.20 40.87 12.77
N GLY A 683 -13.71 39.64 12.87
CA GLY A 683 -12.38 39.23 12.40
C GLY A 683 -12.20 39.38 10.89
N VAL A 684 -13.17 38.89 10.09
CA VAL A 684 -13.17 39.01 8.62
C VAL A 684 -13.23 40.48 8.20
N ARG A 685 -14.12 41.28 8.82
CA ARG A 685 -14.24 42.72 8.53
C ARG A 685 -12.94 43.49 8.76
N ARG A 686 -12.27 43.22 9.89
CA ARG A 686 -10.97 43.85 10.20
C ARG A 686 -9.92 43.50 9.14
N ARG A 687 -9.87 42.24 8.71
CA ARG A 687 -8.87 41.78 7.73
C ARG A 687 -9.11 42.37 6.34
N LEU A 688 -10.36 42.53 5.94
CA LEU A 688 -10.72 43.22 4.69
C LEU A 688 -10.35 44.71 4.73
N GLN A 689 -10.55 45.39 5.86
CA GLN A 689 -10.13 46.78 6.04
C GLN A 689 -8.61 46.93 5.98
N GLU A 690 -7.85 45.98 6.51
CA GLU A 690 -6.37 45.96 6.42
C GLU A 690 -5.88 45.78 4.97
N LEU A 691 -6.52 44.90 4.20
CA LEU A 691 -6.20 44.69 2.79
C LEU A 691 -6.54 45.93 1.94
N LEU A 692 -7.70 46.55 2.19
CA LEU A 692 -8.09 47.82 1.56
C LEU A 692 -7.12 48.97 1.88
N ALA A 693 -6.65 49.05 3.13
CA ALA A 693 -5.65 50.04 3.53
C ALA A 693 -4.31 49.81 2.81
N GLN A 694 -3.88 48.55 2.68
CA GLN A 694 -2.67 48.20 1.91
C GLN A 694 -2.79 48.56 0.43
N MET A 695 -3.92 48.27 -0.21
CA MET A 695 -4.16 48.63 -1.61
C MET A 695 -4.16 50.14 -1.84
N ASN A 696 -4.76 50.92 -0.93
CA ASN A 696 -4.75 52.38 -1.02
C ASN A 696 -3.34 52.97 -0.86
N SER A 697 -2.51 52.39 0.03
CA SER A 697 -1.12 52.81 0.20
C SER A 697 -0.20 52.45 -0.97
N ALA A 698 -0.51 51.39 -1.73
CA ALA A 698 0.23 51.00 -2.92
C ALA A 698 -0.06 51.91 -4.13
N GLY A 699 -1.26 52.49 -4.20
CA GLY A 699 -1.66 53.46 -5.23
C GLY A 699 -0.98 54.83 -5.10
N GLU A 700 -0.66 55.27 -3.87
CA GLU A 700 0.01 56.56 -3.63
C GLU A 700 1.52 56.54 -3.96
N GLN A 701 2.16 55.37 -4.01
CA GLN A 701 3.57 55.25 -4.40
C GLN A 701 3.79 55.32 -5.93
N HIS A 702 2.77 55.03 -6.74
CA HIS A 702 2.86 55.04 -8.20
C HIS A 702 2.57 56.39 -8.85
N THR A 703 1.95 57.34 -8.14
CA THR A 703 1.68 58.69 -8.66
C THR A 703 2.87 59.65 -8.50
N GLY A 704 3.71 59.47 -7.46
CA GLY A 704 4.86 60.35 -7.20
C GLY A 704 6.00 60.25 -8.24
N SER A 705 6.23 59.06 -8.83
CA SER A 705 7.30 58.87 -9.82
C SER A 705 6.93 59.39 -11.21
N ALA A 706 5.64 59.43 -11.56
CA ALA A 706 5.19 59.88 -12.87
C ALA A 706 5.15 61.42 -13.00
N ASP A 707 4.88 62.14 -11.90
CA ASP A 707 4.89 63.60 -11.89
C ASP A 707 6.30 64.19 -11.86
N ALA A 708 7.26 63.56 -11.15
CA ALA A 708 8.66 64.00 -11.15
C ALA A 708 9.33 63.83 -12.54
N GLN A 709 8.94 62.81 -13.29
CA GLN A 709 9.50 62.53 -14.61
C GLN A 709 8.90 63.42 -15.71
N ARG A 710 7.63 63.83 -15.57
CA ARG A 710 7.01 64.86 -16.43
C ARG A 710 7.52 66.26 -16.15
N GLN A 711 7.80 66.61 -14.89
CA GLN A 711 8.40 67.91 -14.55
C GLN A 711 9.82 68.06 -15.12
N LEU A 712 10.56 66.96 -15.33
CA LEU A 712 11.89 67.01 -15.96
C LEU A 712 11.87 67.13 -17.49
N GLU A 713 10.80 66.66 -18.15
CA GLU A 713 10.68 66.71 -19.61
C GLU A 713 10.18 68.08 -20.13
N ASP A 714 9.48 68.85 -19.30
CA ASP A 714 8.97 70.20 -19.61
C ASP A 714 9.80 71.35 -18.98
N ALA A 715 10.88 71.03 -18.25
CA ALA A 715 11.72 72.03 -17.58
C ALA A 715 12.51 72.87 -18.61
N THR A 716 12.45 74.19 -18.48
CA THR A 716 13.31 75.09 -19.26
C THR A 716 14.73 75.12 -18.69
N VAL A 717 15.70 75.57 -19.49
CA VAL A 717 17.12 75.62 -19.08
C VAL A 717 17.31 76.42 -17.78
N ASP A 718 16.49 77.45 -17.55
CA ASP A 718 16.55 78.25 -16.32
C ASP A 718 16.01 77.48 -15.09
N ASP A 719 15.00 76.62 -15.25
CA ASP A 719 14.46 75.77 -14.17
C ASP A 719 15.46 74.70 -13.71
N ILE A 720 16.33 74.24 -14.63
CA ILE A 720 17.38 73.26 -14.33
C ILE A 720 18.53 73.91 -13.53
N PHE A 721 18.82 75.19 -13.76
CA PHE A 721 19.85 75.91 -12.99
C PHE A 721 19.39 76.24 -11.57
N ASP A 722 18.12 76.59 -11.37
CA ASP A 722 17.55 76.81 -10.02
C ASP A 722 17.54 75.53 -9.17
N LEU A 723 17.35 74.35 -9.80
CA LEU A 723 17.38 73.06 -9.11
C LEU A 723 18.81 72.66 -8.66
N ILE A 724 19.82 73.01 -9.46
CA ILE A 724 21.24 72.75 -9.13
C ILE A 724 21.74 73.69 -8.02
N ASP A 725 21.28 74.95 -8.01
CA ASP A 725 21.63 75.89 -6.94
C ASP A 725 20.98 75.50 -5.60
N GLN A 726 19.76 74.93 -5.59
CA GLN A 726 19.13 74.40 -4.37
C GLN A 726 19.83 73.15 -3.79
N ASP A 727 20.41 72.29 -4.63
CA ASP A 727 21.16 71.11 -4.17
C ASP A 727 22.57 71.47 -3.66
N LEU A 728 23.15 72.56 -4.16
CA LEU A 728 24.42 73.10 -3.68
C LEU A 728 24.30 73.88 -2.36
N GLU A 729 23.13 74.42 -2.03
CA GLU A 729 22.86 75.04 -0.72
C GLU A 729 22.54 74.03 0.40
N ASN A 730 22.19 72.79 0.05
CA ASN A 730 21.86 71.72 1.00
C ASN A 730 22.94 70.63 1.18
N SER A 731 24.13 70.81 0.60
CA SER A 731 25.31 69.94 0.79
C SER A 731 26.32 70.47 1.80
#